data_AF-A0A1I4D174-F1
#
_entry.id   AF-A0A1I4D174-F1
#
_cell.length_a   1.000
_cell.length_b   1.000
_cell.length_c   1.000
_cell.angle_alpha   90.00
_cell.angle_beta   90.00
_cell.angle_gamma   90.00
#
_symmetry.space_group_name_H-M   'P 1'
#
loop_
_entity.id
_entity.type
_entity.pdbx_description
1 polymer ?
#
loop_
_entity_poly.entity_id
_entity_poly.type
_entity_poly.pdbx_seq_one_letter_code
_entity_poly.pdbx_strand_id
1 'polypeptide(L)'
;MKMMTRMAATCAAMLFASQLSATEVARLAAPDASARIVLQQVQRTGHTETAADGVIQQRYEFQPAAQPQIVIQPAQGAWNWSGQGELHLRVQDAMAWAVTLDVDIDSGAGKHLHATLGVLPGPAQTLVLPLRAMSSRAFGMQVGPPMPFNDHGRPVLLATTVQGDIDLQAVHAIRLGMPAPKAAQTLLLGNIEVEVGDATSRNAYTGIVDRYGQYTRENWPEKVDSDAALRAAHARERATLKTELAEAKGLDAYGGRMDVPLRKTGWFHTQKQDGRWWLVTPDGHGFFSLGVNAIAASQDPTYVQGREFMFRDLPPDSGAWAAFWGTGDDRRPDAGAGAGIGYDHGRWFDFYQANLYRVDGKGWLAAWRSRTLDRLKAWGFNTIGNWSDPALGQAHRLPYTRSIDIRGDFANVSSGYDYWGRMPDPFDPRFVQAVKVAVAKASADVRNDPWLLGYFADNELAWAGIGPQGRWGLATGTLRGDARSPAKQAFIAVLKKKYGTPQKLAAAWGMALASWNALETTGFAAPAPNEAHPAITADYEAWLRNYADTYFRTVAAAIHRDDPHHLFLGGRFAVRTPEAVASCAQYCDVVSFNTYTDMPQHGFDAATMHKLDKPVLISEFHFGSNDRGPFGKGVASVWNESERGPAYARFVQAAASDPDIVGTHWFDYTDQPVTGRLLDGENSHIGLVGITDIPFAGFVKAVREVNEQLRSEQAK
;
A
#
# COMPACT_ATOMS: atom_id res chain seq x y z
N MET A 1 30.56 -4.16 -76.38
CA MET A 1 31.21 -3.17 -75.49
C MET A 1 30.68 -3.42 -74.09
N LYS A 2 31.34 -4.20 -73.22
CA LYS A 2 32.61 -3.97 -72.51
C LYS A 2 32.62 -2.65 -71.70
N MET A 3 32.88 -2.83 -70.40
CA MET A 3 33.09 -1.83 -69.33
C MET A 3 31.79 -1.12 -68.89
N MET A 4 31.30 -1.23 -67.66
CA MET A 4 32.01 -1.16 -66.38
C MET A 4 31.45 -2.17 -65.37
N THR A 5 32.21 -3.24 -65.16
CA THR A 5 32.13 -4.14 -64.01
C THR A 5 33.35 -3.79 -63.15
N ARG A 6 33.15 -3.13 -61.99
CA ARG A 6 34.09 -3.03 -60.84
C ARG A 6 33.66 -1.91 -59.88
N MET A 7 32.65 -2.18 -59.05
CA MET A 7 32.54 -1.58 -57.70
C MET A 7 31.44 -2.24 -56.83
N ALA A 8 31.14 -3.51 -57.08
CA ALA A 8 30.08 -4.26 -56.38
C ALA A 8 30.63 -5.38 -55.46
N ALA A 9 31.87 -5.25 -54.97
CA ALA A 9 32.52 -6.31 -54.20
C ALA A 9 33.44 -5.77 -53.09
N THR A 10 32.98 -4.83 -52.26
CA THR A 10 33.68 -4.50 -50.99
C THR A 10 32.83 -3.77 -49.92
N CYS A 11 31.54 -4.08 -49.80
CA CYS A 11 30.73 -3.62 -48.64
C CYS A 11 29.63 -4.62 -48.20
N ALA A 12 29.74 -5.89 -48.59
CA ALA A 12 28.82 -6.96 -48.16
C ALA A 12 29.40 -7.83 -47.03
N ALA A 13 30.19 -7.23 -46.13
CA ALA A 13 30.80 -7.91 -44.99
C ALA A 13 30.93 -6.96 -43.79
N MET A 14 29.81 -6.45 -43.29
CA MET A 14 29.71 -5.82 -41.96
C MET A 14 28.25 -5.68 -41.53
N LEU A 15 27.50 -6.79 -41.60
CA LEU A 15 26.22 -6.97 -40.92
C LEU A 15 26.25 -8.36 -40.26
N PHE A 16 27.24 -8.56 -39.40
CA PHE A 16 27.08 -9.54 -38.33
C PHE A 16 26.33 -8.84 -37.21
N ALA A 17 25.11 -9.31 -36.98
CA ALA A 17 24.37 -9.05 -35.76
C ALA A 17 25.30 -9.26 -34.56
N SER A 18 25.41 -8.26 -33.71
CA SER A 18 25.98 -8.41 -32.38
C SER A 18 25.08 -9.35 -31.57
N GLN A 19 25.29 -10.66 -31.71
CA GLN A 19 24.88 -11.61 -30.69
C GLN A 19 25.71 -11.27 -29.45
N LEU A 20 25.09 -10.63 -28.47
CA LEU A 20 25.62 -10.58 -27.11
C LEU A 20 25.95 -12.03 -26.71
N SER A 21 27.20 -12.28 -26.34
CA SER A 21 27.72 -13.63 -26.13
C SER A 21 27.22 -14.19 -24.79
N ALA A 22 26.10 -14.90 -24.81
CA ALA A 22 25.69 -15.74 -23.68
C ALA A 22 26.82 -16.75 -23.36
N THR A 23 27.18 -16.86 -22.09
CA THR A 23 28.19 -17.80 -21.61
C THR A 23 27.50 -18.91 -20.84
N GLU A 24 27.63 -20.15 -21.31
CA GLU A 24 27.06 -21.32 -20.65
C GLU A 24 27.74 -21.57 -19.30
N VAL A 25 26.95 -21.78 -18.25
CA VAL A 25 27.41 -22.05 -16.88
C VAL A 25 27.24 -23.52 -16.52
N ALA A 26 26.08 -24.10 -16.80
CA ALA A 26 25.78 -25.50 -16.50
C ALA A 26 24.60 -26.02 -17.34
N ARG A 27 24.61 -27.33 -17.64
CA ARG A 27 23.51 -28.05 -18.28
C ARG A 27 22.82 -28.99 -17.29
N LEU A 28 21.63 -28.63 -16.81
CA LEU A 28 20.89 -29.50 -15.89
C LEU A 28 20.28 -30.72 -16.61
N ALA A 29 19.94 -30.57 -17.90
CA ALA A 29 19.39 -31.66 -18.69
C ALA A 29 20.41 -32.74 -19.06
N ALA A 30 21.61 -32.32 -19.41
CA ALA A 30 22.73 -33.19 -19.77
C ALA A 30 24.00 -32.68 -19.06
N PRO A 31 24.17 -32.99 -17.75
CA PRO A 31 25.33 -32.56 -17.00
C PRO A 31 26.62 -32.94 -17.71
N ASP A 32 27.48 -31.96 -17.91
CA ASP A 32 28.82 -32.14 -18.46
C ASP A 32 29.88 -31.90 -17.37
N ALA A 33 31.15 -31.90 -17.77
CA ALA A 33 32.25 -31.71 -16.84
C ALA A 33 32.47 -30.24 -16.42
N SER A 34 31.65 -29.28 -16.89
CA SER A 34 31.85 -27.85 -16.61
C SER A 34 31.41 -27.45 -15.20
N ALA A 35 30.45 -28.17 -14.60
CA ALA A 35 29.91 -27.88 -13.28
C ALA A 35 29.59 -29.17 -12.49
N ARG A 36 29.74 -29.09 -11.17
CA ARG A 36 29.31 -30.13 -10.23
C ARG A 36 27.89 -29.82 -9.75
N ILE A 37 26.98 -30.78 -9.92
CA ILE A 37 25.60 -30.67 -9.46
C ILE A 37 25.39 -31.62 -8.27
N VAL A 38 24.94 -31.08 -7.14
CA VAL A 38 24.63 -31.82 -5.92
C VAL A 38 23.14 -31.67 -5.61
N LEU A 39 22.45 -32.79 -5.43
CA LEU A 39 21.03 -32.82 -5.08
C LEU A 39 20.88 -33.03 -3.57
N GLN A 40 20.17 -32.14 -2.90
CA GLN A 40 19.89 -32.22 -1.47
C GLN A 40 18.38 -32.28 -1.27
N GLN A 41 17.86 -33.47 -0.90
CA GLN A 41 16.42 -33.71 -0.81
C GLN A 41 15.68 -33.36 -2.12
N VAL A 42 16.35 -33.53 -3.25
CA VAL A 42 15.82 -33.39 -4.61
C VAL A 42 16.14 -34.67 -5.36
N GLN A 43 15.19 -35.16 -6.16
CA GLN A 43 15.37 -36.33 -7.00
C GLN A 43 15.30 -35.94 -8.47
N ARG A 44 16.28 -36.40 -9.26
CA ARG A 44 16.18 -36.35 -10.72
C ARG A 44 15.29 -37.49 -11.17
N THR A 45 14.17 -37.20 -11.84
CA THR A 45 13.17 -38.21 -12.23
C THR A 45 12.92 -38.20 -13.74
N GLY A 46 12.54 -39.35 -14.32
CA GLY A 46 12.21 -39.44 -15.75
C GLY A 46 13.38 -39.21 -16.73
N HIS A 47 13.04 -39.17 -18.03
CA HIS A 47 13.97 -38.86 -19.11
C HIS A 47 14.05 -37.36 -19.36
N THR A 48 15.05 -36.92 -20.15
CA THR A 48 15.09 -35.55 -20.66
C THR A 48 13.89 -35.29 -21.57
N GLU A 49 13.25 -34.14 -21.40
CA GLU A 49 12.10 -33.70 -22.18
C GLU A 49 12.51 -32.52 -23.07
N THR A 50 11.95 -32.42 -24.27
CA THR A 50 12.19 -31.29 -25.17
C THR A 50 10.97 -30.38 -25.16
N ALA A 51 11.14 -29.14 -24.73
CA ALA A 51 10.08 -28.13 -24.76
C ALA A 51 9.65 -27.82 -26.20
N ALA A 52 8.49 -27.19 -26.35
CA ALA A 52 7.92 -26.84 -27.65
C ALA A 52 8.85 -25.95 -28.51
N ASP A 53 9.75 -25.20 -27.89
CA ASP A 53 10.77 -24.37 -28.55
C ASP A 53 12.11 -25.09 -28.78
N GLY A 54 12.16 -26.40 -28.56
CA GLY A 54 13.33 -27.24 -28.84
C GLY A 54 14.36 -27.33 -27.72
N VAL A 55 14.16 -26.61 -26.60
CA VAL A 55 15.10 -26.63 -25.47
C VAL A 55 14.93 -27.92 -24.65
N ILE A 56 16.03 -28.60 -24.36
CA ILE A 56 16.05 -29.84 -23.57
C ILE A 56 16.05 -29.49 -22.07
N GLN A 57 15.19 -30.15 -21.31
CA GLN A 57 15.04 -29.98 -19.86
C GLN A 57 15.03 -31.34 -19.15
N GLN A 58 15.32 -31.32 -17.85
CA GLN A 58 15.26 -32.48 -16.97
C GLN A 58 14.33 -32.21 -15.80
N ARG A 59 13.52 -33.21 -15.46
CA ARG A 59 12.59 -33.17 -14.34
C ARG A 59 13.33 -33.38 -13.01
N TYR A 60 13.07 -32.49 -12.06
CA TYR A 60 13.57 -32.50 -10.68
C TYR A 60 12.41 -32.39 -9.70
N GLU A 61 12.34 -33.34 -8.78
CA GLU A 61 11.32 -33.42 -7.74
C GLU A 61 11.90 -33.01 -6.38
N PHE A 62 11.48 -31.85 -5.89
CA PHE A 62 11.84 -31.28 -4.59
C PHE A 62 10.98 -31.91 -3.51
N GLN A 63 11.61 -32.62 -2.57
CA GLN A 63 10.91 -33.41 -1.55
C GLN A 63 10.41 -32.53 -0.39
N PRO A 64 9.38 -32.97 0.36
CA PRO A 64 8.94 -32.30 1.58
C PRO A 64 10.05 -32.31 2.65
N ALA A 65 10.83 -31.24 2.71
CA ALA A 65 11.96 -31.05 3.62
C ALA A 65 12.08 -29.56 3.95
N ALA A 66 12.88 -29.20 4.96
CA ALA A 66 13.02 -27.80 5.37
C ALA A 66 13.60 -26.90 4.26
N GLN A 67 14.58 -27.40 3.50
CA GLN A 67 15.27 -26.67 2.43
C GLN A 67 15.75 -27.63 1.32
N PRO A 68 14.84 -28.29 0.56
CA PRO A 68 15.24 -29.08 -0.60
C PRO A 68 15.88 -28.17 -1.66
N GLN A 69 17.03 -28.56 -2.19
CA GLN A 69 17.76 -27.73 -3.15
C GLN A 69 18.67 -28.51 -4.11
N ILE A 70 18.91 -27.89 -5.26
CA ILE A 70 19.96 -28.24 -6.22
C ILE A 70 21.10 -27.24 -6.02
N VAL A 71 22.30 -27.74 -5.74
CA VAL A 71 23.50 -26.92 -5.61
C VAL A 71 24.38 -27.14 -6.84
N ILE A 72 24.62 -26.09 -7.60
CA ILE A 72 25.51 -26.07 -8.77
C ILE A 72 26.79 -25.34 -8.38
N GLN A 73 27.93 -25.97 -8.61
CA GLN A 73 29.26 -25.43 -8.28
C GLN A 73 30.18 -25.53 -9.50
N PRO A 74 31.18 -24.66 -9.66
CA PRO A 74 32.18 -24.80 -10.71
C PRO A 74 32.92 -26.12 -10.53
N ALA A 75 33.31 -26.77 -11.65
CA ALA A 75 34.10 -28.00 -11.58
C ALA A 75 35.43 -27.81 -10.84
N GLN A 76 36.02 -26.61 -10.94
CA GLN A 76 37.23 -26.19 -10.22
C GLN A 76 37.17 -24.70 -9.89
N GLY A 77 37.72 -24.31 -8.73
CA GLY A 77 37.88 -22.89 -8.35
C GLY A 77 36.57 -22.13 -8.17
N ALA A 78 36.44 -21.01 -8.88
CA ALA A 78 35.28 -20.12 -8.89
C ALA A 78 34.96 -19.72 -10.34
N TRP A 79 33.71 -19.40 -10.64
CA TRP A 79 33.40 -18.72 -11.89
C TRP A 79 33.78 -17.23 -11.78
N ASN A 80 34.35 -16.69 -12.86
CA ASN A 80 34.53 -15.26 -13.03
C ASN A 80 33.48 -14.75 -14.02
N TRP A 81 32.46 -14.09 -13.49
CA TRP A 81 31.38 -13.45 -14.24
C TRP A 81 31.56 -11.93 -14.33
N SER A 82 32.79 -11.43 -14.20
CA SER A 82 33.08 -10.01 -14.41
C SER A 82 32.58 -9.57 -15.79
N GLY A 83 31.78 -8.50 -15.83
CA GLY A 83 31.18 -7.98 -17.05
C GLY A 83 29.84 -8.61 -17.45
N GLN A 84 29.39 -9.66 -16.76
CA GLN A 84 28.03 -10.20 -16.90
C GLN A 84 27.05 -9.38 -16.05
N GLY A 85 25.79 -9.32 -16.47
CA GLY A 85 24.74 -8.56 -15.77
C GLY A 85 23.49 -9.37 -15.42
N GLU A 86 23.25 -10.49 -16.10
CA GLU A 86 22.07 -11.34 -15.87
C GLU A 86 22.45 -12.82 -15.89
N LEU A 87 21.82 -13.62 -15.02
CA LEU A 87 21.77 -15.07 -15.10
C LEU A 87 20.42 -15.50 -15.68
N HIS A 88 20.46 -16.41 -16.65
CA HIS A 88 19.30 -16.97 -17.33
C HIS A 88 19.21 -18.46 -17.01
N LEU A 89 18.04 -18.90 -16.56
CA LEU A 89 17.74 -20.30 -16.26
C LEU A 89 16.49 -20.73 -17.03
N ARG A 90 16.61 -21.81 -17.80
CA ARG A 90 15.43 -22.46 -18.38
C ARG A 90 14.65 -23.21 -17.30
N VAL A 91 13.38 -22.83 -17.10
CA VAL A 91 12.50 -23.42 -16.08
C VAL A 91 11.10 -23.71 -16.65
N GLN A 92 10.48 -24.78 -16.18
CA GLN A 92 9.06 -25.06 -16.40
C GLN A 92 8.47 -25.66 -15.13
N ASP A 93 7.32 -25.16 -14.72
CA ASP A 93 6.56 -25.76 -13.64
C ASP A 93 5.76 -26.97 -14.15
N ALA A 94 6.00 -28.13 -13.53
CA ALA A 94 5.34 -29.39 -13.86
C ALA A 94 4.14 -29.69 -12.95
N MET A 95 3.79 -28.76 -12.08
CA MET A 95 2.65 -28.84 -11.16
C MET A 95 1.41 -28.18 -11.76
N ALA A 96 0.24 -28.45 -11.17
CA ALA A 96 -1.02 -27.81 -11.54
C ALA A 96 -1.26 -26.46 -10.84
N TRP A 97 -0.32 -26.03 -10.00
CA TRP A 97 -0.35 -24.81 -9.18
C TRP A 97 1.03 -24.17 -9.17
N ALA A 98 1.11 -22.87 -8.89
CA ALA A 98 2.38 -22.15 -8.85
C ALA A 98 3.35 -22.69 -7.79
N VAL A 99 4.61 -22.85 -8.17
CA VAL A 99 5.68 -23.30 -7.29
C VAL A 99 6.59 -22.13 -6.93
N THR A 100 6.93 -21.99 -5.64
CA THR A 100 7.93 -21.02 -5.19
C THR A 100 9.34 -21.58 -5.39
N LEU A 101 10.21 -20.83 -6.04
CA LEU A 101 11.62 -21.14 -6.28
C LEU A 101 12.49 -20.04 -5.66
N ASP A 102 13.39 -20.46 -4.77
CA ASP A 102 14.48 -19.63 -4.24
C ASP A 102 15.71 -19.81 -5.13
N VAL A 103 16.33 -18.71 -5.52
CA VAL A 103 17.58 -18.68 -6.29
C VAL A 103 18.62 -17.90 -5.50
N ASP A 104 19.67 -18.58 -5.06
CA ASP A 104 20.80 -17.99 -4.34
C ASP A 104 22.09 -18.12 -5.16
N ILE A 105 22.84 -17.03 -5.29
CA ILE A 105 24.16 -17.01 -5.92
C ILE A 105 25.18 -16.55 -4.89
N ASP A 106 26.13 -17.40 -4.55
CA ASP A 106 27.12 -17.18 -3.50
C ASP A 106 28.51 -16.95 -4.10
N SER A 107 29.20 -15.92 -3.59
CA SER A 107 30.59 -15.59 -3.92
C SER A 107 31.55 -15.75 -2.73
N GLY A 108 31.08 -16.35 -1.63
CA GLY A 108 31.87 -16.51 -0.41
C GLY A 108 31.94 -15.22 0.42
N ALA A 109 32.66 -15.28 1.55
CA ALA A 109 32.80 -14.16 2.50
C ALA A 109 31.47 -13.54 2.99
N GLY A 110 30.36 -14.29 2.94
CA GLY A 110 29.03 -13.83 3.30
C GLY A 110 28.32 -12.99 2.23
N LYS A 111 28.89 -12.87 1.03
CA LYS A 111 28.30 -12.17 -0.11
C LYS A 111 27.50 -13.13 -0.99
N HIS A 112 26.19 -12.91 -1.04
CA HIS A 112 25.30 -13.62 -1.95
C HIS A 112 24.19 -12.71 -2.48
N LEU A 113 23.65 -13.07 -3.65
CA LEU A 113 22.36 -12.58 -4.12
C LEU A 113 21.28 -13.62 -3.84
N HIS A 114 20.11 -13.16 -3.45
CA HIS A 114 18.94 -14.00 -3.19
C HIS A 114 17.70 -13.43 -3.89
N ALA A 115 16.91 -14.29 -4.53
CA ALA A 115 15.58 -13.96 -5.02
C ALA A 115 14.61 -15.14 -4.82
N THR A 116 13.36 -14.80 -4.51
CA THR A 116 12.25 -15.75 -4.44
C THR A 116 11.24 -15.42 -5.51
N LEU A 117 10.86 -16.40 -6.33
CA LEU A 117 9.93 -16.22 -7.44
C LEU A 117 8.84 -17.30 -7.43
N GLY A 118 7.64 -16.93 -7.86
CA GLY A 118 6.61 -17.89 -8.23
C GLY A 118 6.78 -18.32 -9.69
N VAL A 119 7.02 -19.60 -9.94
CA VAL A 119 6.98 -20.20 -11.28
C VAL A 119 5.55 -20.67 -11.51
N LEU A 120 4.88 -20.14 -12.54
CA LEU A 120 3.50 -20.51 -12.86
C LEU A 120 3.46 -21.79 -13.72
N PRO A 121 2.42 -22.64 -13.57
CA PRO A 121 2.15 -23.74 -14.48
C PRO A 121 2.04 -23.25 -15.92
N GLY A 122 2.64 -23.98 -16.86
CA GLY A 122 2.52 -23.64 -18.27
C GLY A 122 3.70 -24.08 -19.13
N PRO A 123 3.88 -23.44 -20.29
CA PRO A 123 5.03 -23.71 -21.15
C PRO A 123 6.32 -23.30 -20.44
N ALA A 124 7.43 -23.88 -20.88
CA ALA A 124 8.73 -23.53 -20.38
C ALA A 124 9.09 -22.06 -20.66
N GLN A 125 9.78 -21.45 -19.69
CA GLN A 125 10.07 -20.03 -19.58
C GLN A 125 11.56 -19.82 -19.30
N THR A 126 12.04 -18.61 -19.53
CA THR A 126 13.38 -18.20 -19.10
C THR A 126 13.27 -17.38 -17.83
N LEU A 127 13.72 -17.94 -16.71
CA LEU A 127 13.91 -17.20 -15.48
C LEU A 127 15.15 -16.33 -15.65
N VAL A 128 15.04 -15.04 -15.31
CA VAL A 128 16.14 -14.08 -15.38
C VAL A 128 16.38 -13.49 -14.00
N LEU A 129 17.61 -13.62 -13.52
CA LEU A 129 18.09 -13.05 -12.27
C LEU A 129 19.15 -11.97 -12.56
N PRO A 130 18.86 -10.69 -12.28
CA PRO A 130 19.88 -9.65 -12.26
C PRO A 130 21.06 -10.03 -11.34
N LEU A 131 22.28 -9.91 -11.82
CA LEU A 131 23.51 -10.16 -11.05
C LEU A 131 23.90 -8.95 -10.18
N ARG A 132 22.89 -8.30 -9.58
CA ARG A 132 22.99 -7.21 -8.61
C ARG A 132 21.69 -7.11 -7.82
N ALA A 133 21.72 -6.40 -6.70
CA ALA A 133 20.49 -6.02 -6.01
C ALA A 133 19.56 -5.24 -6.95
N MET A 134 18.27 -5.59 -6.93
CA MET A 134 17.22 -4.95 -7.72
C MET A 134 15.92 -4.94 -6.92
N SER A 135 15.10 -3.92 -7.10
CA SER A 135 13.76 -3.86 -6.51
C SER A 135 12.86 -3.02 -7.40
N SER A 136 11.58 -3.42 -7.55
CA SER A 136 10.54 -2.59 -8.16
C SER A 136 10.45 -1.20 -7.53
N ARG A 137 10.77 -1.10 -6.22
CA ARG A 137 10.78 0.18 -5.49
C ARG A 137 11.78 1.17 -6.09
N ALA A 138 12.95 0.70 -6.51
CA ALA A 138 13.94 1.54 -7.20
C ALA A 138 13.44 2.08 -8.55
N PHE A 139 12.37 1.50 -9.11
CA PHE A 139 11.67 1.97 -10.31
C PHE A 139 10.43 2.82 -10.02
N GLY A 140 10.20 3.19 -8.77
CA GLY A 140 9.11 4.05 -8.31
C GLY A 140 7.80 3.31 -8.04
N MET A 141 7.83 1.98 -7.88
CA MET A 141 6.64 1.14 -7.70
C MET A 141 6.78 0.22 -6.50
N GLN A 142 5.71 0.04 -5.72
CA GLN A 142 5.71 -0.97 -4.67
C GLN A 142 5.79 -2.38 -5.25
N VAL A 143 5.01 -2.68 -6.29
CA VAL A 143 4.97 -3.98 -6.95
C VAL A 143 5.44 -3.85 -8.40
N GLY A 144 6.30 -4.76 -8.85
CA GLY A 144 6.79 -4.78 -10.24
C GLY A 144 5.74 -5.32 -11.24
N PRO A 145 5.98 -5.18 -12.56
CA PRO A 145 5.09 -5.70 -13.59
C PRO A 145 4.80 -7.21 -13.42
N PRO A 146 3.61 -7.69 -13.81
CA PRO A 146 3.27 -9.10 -13.81
C PRO A 146 4.27 -9.94 -14.60
N MET A 147 4.58 -11.12 -14.06
CA MET A 147 5.48 -12.09 -14.65
C MET A 147 4.76 -13.43 -14.87
N PRO A 148 5.12 -14.20 -15.90
CA PRO A 148 6.12 -13.86 -16.93
C PRO A 148 5.61 -12.80 -17.91
N PHE A 149 6.52 -12.04 -18.53
CA PHE A 149 6.19 -11.18 -19.66
C PHE A 149 6.69 -11.77 -20.98
N ASN A 150 6.05 -11.38 -22.09
CA ASN A 150 6.53 -11.75 -23.42
C ASN A 150 7.62 -10.77 -23.88
N ASP A 151 8.85 -11.26 -23.98
CA ASP A 151 9.98 -10.55 -24.59
C ASP A 151 10.21 -11.10 -26.01
N HIS A 152 9.71 -10.40 -27.02
CA HIS A 152 9.92 -10.73 -28.43
C HIS A 152 9.56 -12.20 -28.78
N GLY A 153 8.42 -12.69 -28.26
CA GLY A 153 7.95 -14.06 -28.47
C GLY A 153 8.41 -15.07 -27.41
N ARG A 154 9.27 -14.66 -26.47
CA ARG A 154 9.81 -15.53 -25.41
C ARG A 154 9.17 -15.23 -24.06
N PRO A 155 8.63 -16.22 -23.33
CA PRO A 155 8.13 -16.01 -21.98
C PRO A 155 9.30 -15.87 -20.99
N VAL A 156 9.38 -14.72 -20.33
CA VAL A 156 10.46 -14.35 -19.40
C VAL A 156 9.90 -14.13 -18.00
N LEU A 157 10.47 -14.81 -17.01
CA LEU A 157 10.21 -14.66 -15.59
C LEU A 157 11.36 -13.89 -14.94
N LEU A 158 11.27 -12.56 -14.89
CA LEU A 158 12.29 -11.72 -14.28
C LEU A 158 12.13 -11.68 -12.75
N ALA A 159 13.23 -11.84 -12.01
CA ALA A 159 13.30 -11.52 -10.59
C ALA A 159 13.23 -9.99 -10.39
N THR A 160 12.03 -9.48 -10.17
CA THR A 160 11.79 -8.04 -9.94
C THR A 160 12.31 -7.55 -8.59
N THR A 161 12.66 -8.46 -7.68
CA THR A 161 13.38 -8.20 -6.44
C THR A 161 14.53 -9.19 -6.28
N VAL A 162 15.74 -8.66 -6.11
CA VAL A 162 16.97 -9.40 -5.79
C VAL A 162 17.63 -8.69 -4.62
N GLN A 163 17.93 -9.44 -3.55
CA GLN A 163 18.52 -8.93 -2.32
C GLN A 163 20.00 -9.34 -2.23
N GLY A 164 20.79 -8.56 -1.48
CA GLY A 164 22.18 -8.88 -1.18
C GLY A 164 23.21 -8.19 -2.08
N ASP A 165 24.44 -8.67 -2.05
CA ASP A 165 25.59 -8.19 -2.83
C ASP A 165 26.47 -9.38 -3.20
N ILE A 166 27.20 -9.29 -4.31
CA ILE A 166 28.00 -10.39 -4.84
C ILE A 166 29.33 -9.89 -5.40
N ASP A 167 30.39 -10.69 -5.23
CA ASP A 167 31.63 -10.54 -5.98
C ASP A 167 31.61 -11.43 -7.22
N LEU A 168 31.44 -10.80 -8.39
CA LEU A 168 31.39 -11.50 -9.67
C LEU A 168 32.73 -12.11 -10.09
N GLN A 169 33.85 -11.79 -9.43
CA GLN A 169 35.15 -12.41 -9.73
C GLN A 169 35.30 -13.81 -9.13
N ALA A 170 34.48 -14.15 -8.12
CA ALA A 170 34.66 -15.33 -7.29
C ALA A 170 33.33 -16.05 -7.00
N VAL A 171 32.49 -16.27 -8.02
CA VAL A 171 31.20 -16.95 -7.82
C VAL A 171 31.44 -18.45 -7.57
N HIS A 172 30.98 -18.95 -6.43
CA HIS A 172 31.26 -20.31 -5.94
C HIS A 172 30.08 -21.27 -6.06
N ALA A 173 28.84 -20.78 -6.02
CA ALA A 173 27.67 -21.65 -6.11
C ALA A 173 26.42 -20.92 -6.59
N ILE A 174 25.58 -21.66 -7.31
CA ILE A 174 24.16 -21.35 -7.52
C ILE A 174 23.35 -22.38 -6.74
N ARG A 175 22.34 -21.95 -6.00
CA ARG A 175 21.40 -22.82 -5.29
C ARG A 175 20.00 -22.54 -5.81
N LEU A 176 19.34 -23.59 -6.26
CA LEU A 176 17.93 -23.58 -6.66
C LEU A 176 17.17 -24.35 -5.59
N GLY A 177 16.40 -23.66 -4.74
CA GLY A 177 15.77 -24.22 -3.56
C GLY A 177 14.28 -23.95 -3.48
N MET A 178 13.61 -24.56 -2.50
CA MET A 178 12.20 -24.23 -2.19
C MET A 178 12.01 -24.06 -0.68
N PRO A 179 11.18 -23.09 -0.24
CA PRO A 179 10.97 -22.82 1.17
C PRO A 179 10.00 -23.85 1.77
N ALA A 180 10.56 -24.89 2.39
CA ALA A 180 9.85 -25.89 3.19
C ALA A 180 8.53 -26.45 2.58
N PRO A 181 8.54 -26.99 1.34
CA PRO A 181 7.32 -27.45 0.68
C PRO A 181 6.65 -28.57 1.49
N LYS A 182 5.31 -28.57 1.55
CA LYS A 182 4.52 -29.57 2.30
C LYS A 182 4.22 -30.83 1.50
N ALA A 183 4.34 -30.76 0.19
CA ALA A 183 4.20 -31.86 -0.75
C ALA A 183 5.32 -31.77 -1.78
N ALA A 184 5.65 -32.89 -2.42
CA ALA A 184 6.66 -32.89 -3.47
C ALA A 184 6.28 -31.92 -4.59
N GLN A 185 7.23 -31.09 -5.02
CA GLN A 185 7.05 -30.11 -6.09
C GLN A 185 8.00 -30.45 -7.23
N THR A 186 7.55 -30.30 -8.47
CA THR A 186 8.33 -30.74 -9.63
C THR A 186 8.54 -29.60 -10.61
N LEU A 187 9.81 -29.36 -10.95
CA LEU A 187 10.21 -28.43 -12.01
C LEU A 187 10.97 -29.19 -13.11
N LEU A 188 10.82 -28.76 -14.36
CA LEU A 188 11.76 -29.11 -15.42
C LEU A 188 12.78 -27.98 -15.58
N LEU A 189 14.06 -28.33 -15.49
CA LEU A 189 15.17 -27.37 -15.53
C LEU A 189 16.10 -27.69 -16.71
N GLY A 190 16.51 -26.65 -17.43
CA GLY A 190 17.40 -26.75 -18.59
C GLY A 190 18.75 -26.06 -18.36
N ASN A 191 19.23 -25.36 -19.38
CA ASN A 191 20.52 -24.66 -19.33
C ASN A 191 20.48 -23.46 -18.35
N ILE A 192 21.65 -23.21 -17.75
CA ILE A 192 21.98 -21.99 -17.02
C ILE A 192 23.06 -21.26 -17.80
N GLU A 193 22.83 -19.99 -18.06
CA GLU A 193 23.71 -19.11 -18.84
C GLU A 193 23.84 -17.75 -18.14
N VAL A 194 24.91 -17.03 -18.43
CA VAL A 194 25.07 -15.62 -18.03
C VAL A 194 25.23 -14.76 -19.26
N GLU A 195 24.63 -13.57 -19.21
CA GLU A 195 24.65 -12.61 -20.32
C GLU A 195 25.17 -11.25 -19.87
N VAL A 196 25.79 -10.53 -20.82
CA VAL A 196 26.31 -9.18 -20.62
C VAL A 196 25.17 -8.16 -20.62
N GLY A 197 25.18 -7.26 -19.64
CA GLY A 197 24.21 -6.17 -19.53
C GLY A 197 22.90 -6.55 -18.83
N ASP A 198 21.90 -5.68 -18.92
CA ASP A 198 20.61 -5.77 -18.22
C ASP A 198 19.41 -5.54 -19.16
N ALA A 199 19.57 -5.96 -20.42
CA ALA A 199 18.58 -5.70 -21.47
C ALA A 199 17.21 -6.32 -21.14
N THR A 200 17.18 -7.51 -20.56
CA THR A 200 15.91 -8.16 -20.17
C THR A 200 15.24 -7.40 -19.05
N SER A 201 16.01 -6.99 -18.05
CA SER A 201 15.56 -6.12 -16.96
C SER A 201 14.99 -4.82 -17.51
N ARG A 202 15.65 -4.17 -18.48
CA ARG A 202 15.15 -2.96 -19.15
C ARG A 202 13.85 -3.22 -19.93
N ASN A 203 13.80 -4.31 -20.68
CA ASN A 203 12.64 -4.67 -21.50
C ASN A 203 11.41 -4.95 -20.64
N ALA A 204 11.58 -5.54 -19.45
CA ALA A 204 10.47 -5.81 -18.52
C ALA A 204 9.66 -4.55 -18.16
N TYR A 205 10.30 -3.38 -18.13
CA TYR A 205 9.64 -2.10 -17.82
C TYR A 205 9.37 -1.22 -19.03
N THR A 206 9.91 -1.56 -20.21
CA THR A 206 9.77 -0.71 -21.40
C THR A 206 8.35 -0.75 -21.96
N GLY A 207 7.77 0.44 -22.16
CA GLY A 207 6.46 0.63 -22.77
C GLY A 207 5.33 -0.12 -22.06
N ILE A 208 5.38 -0.20 -20.72
CA ILE A 208 4.36 -0.84 -19.88
C ILE A 208 3.10 0.03 -19.69
N VAL A 209 3.16 1.33 -19.96
CA VAL A 209 2.03 2.26 -19.82
C VAL A 209 1.59 2.83 -21.17
N ASP A 210 0.28 2.79 -21.47
CA ASP A 210 -0.31 3.42 -22.65
C ASP A 210 -0.68 4.90 -22.43
N ARG A 211 -1.23 5.57 -23.46
CA ARG A 211 -1.67 6.97 -23.41
C ARG A 211 -2.73 7.29 -22.35
N TYR A 212 -3.43 6.28 -21.83
CA TYR A 212 -4.49 6.41 -20.82
C TYR A 212 -3.99 6.06 -19.42
N GLY A 213 -2.73 5.65 -19.25
CA GLY A 213 -2.19 5.21 -17.96
C GLY A 213 -2.40 3.71 -17.68
N GLN A 214 -2.90 2.94 -18.65
CA GLN A 214 -3.21 1.52 -18.47
C GLN A 214 -2.01 0.63 -18.80
N TYR A 215 -1.94 -0.54 -18.15
CA TYR A 215 -0.94 -1.55 -18.45
C TYR A 215 -1.08 -2.08 -19.89
N THR A 216 0.01 -2.15 -20.63
CA THR A 216 -0.01 -2.43 -22.07
C THR A 216 -0.04 -3.90 -22.45
N ARG A 217 0.35 -4.81 -21.54
CA ARG A 217 0.59 -6.23 -21.89
C ARG A 217 -0.53 -7.19 -21.47
N GLU A 218 -1.57 -6.69 -20.81
CA GLU A 218 -2.74 -7.46 -20.45
C GLU A 218 -4.02 -6.81 -20.97
N ASN A 219 -5.10 -7.58 -21.03
CA ASN A 219 -6.43 -7.10 -21.38
C ASN A 219 -7.41 -7.52 -20.28
N TRP A 220 -8.34 -6.63 -19.96
CA TRP A 220 -9.42 -6.85 -19.01
C TRP A 220 -10.69 -6.17 -19.54
N PRO A 221 -11.88 -6.52 -19.02
CA PRO A 221 -13.16 -6.07 -19.58
C PRO A 221 -13.32 -4.55 -19.70
N GLU A 222 -12.79 -3.78 -18.75
CA GLU A 222 -12.89 -2.32 -18.68
C GLU A 222 -11.83 -1.57 -19.49
N LYS A 223 -10.84 -2.28 -20.07
CA LYS A 223 -9.74 -1.65 -20.79
C LYS A 223 -10.23 -0.96 -22.07
N VAL A 224 -9.71 0.24 -22.35
CA VAL A 224 -10.01 1.00 -23.56
C VAL A 224 -8.77 1.22 -24.42
N ASP A 225 -8.95 1.31 -25.74
CA ASP A 225 -7.88 1.54 -26.71
C ASP A 225 -7.99 2.90 -27.43
N SER A 226 -9.14 3.56 -27.33
CA SER A 226 -9.48 4.75 -28.11
C SER A 226 -10.32 5.75 -27.31
N ASP A 227 -10.20 7.04 -27.63
CA ASP A 227 -11.04 8.08 -27.03
C ASP A 227 -12.54 7.83 -27.31
N ALA A 228 -12.86 7.19 -28.45
CA ALA A 228 -14.22 6.79 -28.79
C ALA A 228 -14.74 5.68 -27.87
N ALA A 229 -13.93 4.64 -27.61
CA ALA A 229 -14.27 3.59 -26.65
C ALA A 229 -14.42 4.14 -25.23
N LEU A 230 -13.52 5.02 -24.81
CA LEU A 230 -13.58 5.71 -23.52
C LEU A 230 -14.89 6.51 -23.36
N ARG A 231 -15.23 7.37 -24.32
CA ARG A 231 -16.49 8.13 -24.30
C ARG A 231 -17.73 7.23 -24.34
N ALA A 232 -17.68 6.14 -25.09
CA ALA A 232 -18.77 5.18 -25.16
C ALA A 232 -18.99 4.45 -23.83
N ALA A 233 -17.93 4.10 -23.10
CA ALA A 233 -18.03 3.50 -21.77
C ALA A 233 -18.72 4.44 -20.77
N HIS A 234 -18.27 5.70 -20.72
CA HIS A 234 -18.89 6.76 -19.90
C HIS A 234 -20.36 7.02 -20.29
N ALA A 235 -20.70 6.97 -21.58
CA ALA A 235 -22.08 7.14 -22.03
C ALA A 235 -23.00 5.99 -21.59
N ARG A 236 -22.52 4.74 -21.64
CA ARG A 236 -23.26 3.57 -21.14
C ARG A 236 -23.51 3.67 -19.65
N GLU A 237 -22.48 4.02 -18.88
CA GLU A 237 -22.59 4.20 -17.44
C GLU A 237 -23.61 5.28 -17.06
N ARG A 238 -23.60 6.45 -17.71
CA ARG A 238 -24.58 7.51 -17.45
C ARG A 238 -26.02 7.04 -17.62
N ALA A 239 -26.28 6.14 -18.57
CA ALA A 239 -27.61 5.57 -18.76
C ALA A 239 -27.97 4.60 -17.61
N THR A 240 -27.02 3.81 -17.13
CA THR A 240 -27.19 2.95 -15.94
C THR A 240 -27.50 3.80 -14.71
N LEU A 241 -26.64 4.77 -14.36
CA LEU A 241 -26.79 5.62 -13.17
C LEU A 241 -28.15 6.32 -13.10
N LYS A 242 -28.69 6.76 -14.24
CA LYS A 242 -30.02 7.38 -14.31
C LYS A 242 -31.13 6.44 -13.81
N THR A 243 -31.00 5.14 -14.09
CA THR A 243 -31.95 4.12 -13.63
C THR A 243 -31.79 3.87 -12.13
N GLU A 244 -30.55 3.66 -11.67
CA GLU A 244 -30.25 3.33 -10.27
C GLU A 244 -30.64 4.47 -9.31
N LEU A 245 -30.42 5.72 -9.70
CA LEU A 245 -30.80 6.89 -8.89
C LEU A 245 -32.32 7.00 -8.67
N ALA A 246 -33.15 6.48 -9.59
CA ALA A 246 -34.60 6.55 -9.46
C ALA A 246 -35.15 5.58 -8.39
N GLU A 247 -34.34 4.62 -7.94
CA GLU A 247 -34.75 3.53 -7.05
C GLU A 247 -34.51 3.84 -5.56
N ALA A 248 -33.69 4.84 -5.23
CA ALA A 248 -33.34 5.19 -3.84
C ALA A 248 -34.49 5.91 -3.10
N LYS A 249 -35.06 5.28 -2.07
CA LYS A 249 -36.12 5.85 -1.20
C LYS A 249 -35.90 5.47 0.27
N GLY A 250 -36.56 6.19 1.19
CA GLY A 250 -36.65 5.79 2.60
C GLY A 250 -35.62 6.38 3.56
N LEU A 251 -34.85 7.38 3.12
CA LEU A 251 -33.87 8.09 3.95
C LEU A 251 -34.27 9.57 4.13
N ASP A 252 -33.78 10.20 5.19
CA ASP A 252 -33.89 11.65 5.39
C ASP A 252 -32.96 12.44 4.44
N ALA A 253 -32.96 13.77 4.56
CA ALA A 253 -32.16 14.66 3.72
C ALA A 253 -30.65 14.36 3.77
N TYR A 254 -30.17 13.82 4.89
CA TYR A 254 -28.76 13.52 5.14
C TYR A 254 -28.43 12.04 4.94
N GLY A 255 -29.38 11.21 4.49
CA GLY A 255 -29.18 9.77 4.30
C GLY A 255 -29.37 8.93 5.56
N GLY A 256 -30.02 9.47 6.59
CA GLY A 256 -30.42 8.78 7.81
C GLY A 256 -31.68 7.93 7.62
N ARG A 257 -31.80 6.89 8.43
CA ARG A 257 -32.88 5.89 8.38
C ARG A 257 -34.14 6.38 9.09
N MET A 258 -35.19 6.67 8.30
CA MET A 258 -36.47 7.18 8.81
C MET A 258 -37.16 6.24 9.81
N ASP A 259 -36.85 4.94 9.77
CA ASP A 259 -37.40 3.92 10.67
C ASP A 259 -36.66 3.83 12.02
N VAL A 260 -35.55 4.55 12.19
CA VAL A 260 -34.78 4.64 13.45
C VAL A 260 -34.82 6.08 13.97
N PRO A 261 -35.94 6.53 14.57
CA PRO A 261 -36.04 7.87 15.13
C PRO A 261 -35.20 7.99 16.41
N LEU A 262 -34.40 9.04 16.48
CA LEU A 262 -33.49 9.39 17.56
C LEU A 262 -33.66 10.88 17.90
N ARG A 263 -32.81 11.43 18.77
CA ARG A 263 -32.93 12.83 19.18
C ARG A 263 -32.54 13.77 18.03
N LYS A 264 -33.40 14.71 17.66
CA LYS A 264 -33.07 15.78 16.70
C LYS A 264 -32.30 16.91 17.38
N THR A 265 -31.09 17.23 16.90
CA THR A 265 -30.24 18.33 17.42
C THR A 265 -29.91 19.40 16.39
N GLY A 266 -30.18 19.16 15.10
CA GLY A 266 -29.72 20.01 14.01
C GLY A 266 -28.27 19.76 13.59
N TRP A 267 -27.57 18.82 14.22
CA TRP A 267 -26.18 18.46 13.93
C TRP A 267 -26.00 16.95 13.96
N PHE A 268 -24.97 16.45 13.25
CA PHE A 268 -24.54 15.08 13.46
C PHE A 268 -24.08 14.89 14.91
N HIS A 269 -24.54 13.82 15.55
CA HIS A 269 -24.11 13.45 16.89
C HIS A 269 -24.14 11.94 17.09
N THR A 270 -23.66 11.46 18.25
CA THR A 270 -23.72 10.04 18.61
C THR A 270 -24.84 9.80 19.63
N GLN A 271 -25.53 8.68 19.52
CA GLN A 271 -26.53 8.24 20.48
C GLN A 271 -26.50 6.71 20.61
N LYS A 272 -26.56 6.21 21.84
CA LYS A 272 -26.77 4.78 22.11
C LYS A 272 -28.26 4.53 22.35
N GLN A 273 -28.84 3.56 21.64
CA GLN A 273 -30.21 3.11 21.81
C GLN A 273 -30.27 1.59 21.71
N ASP A 274 -30.96 0.95 22.65
CA ASP A 274 -31.14 -0.51 22.71
C ASP A 274 -29.83 -1.31 22.62
N GLY A 275 -28.79 -0.78 23.27
CA GLY A 275 -27.47 -1.41 23.31
C GLY A 275 -26.59 -1.15 22.08
N ARG A 276 -27.10 -0.48 21.04
CA ARG A 276 -26.36 -0.13 19.82
C ARG A 276 -26.01 1.36 19.76
N TRP A 277 -24.79 1.65 19.36
CA TRP A 277 -24.38 3.00 18.99
C TRP A 277 -24.86 3.36 17.58
N TRP A 278 -25.27 4.62 17.42
CA TRP A 278 -25.65 5.23 16.16
C TRP A 278 -24.91 6.56 16.00
N LEU A 279 -24.49 6.87 14.77
CA LEU A 279 -24.47 8.27 14.35
C LEU A 279 -25.91 8.70 14.12
N VAL A 280 -26.21 9.96 14.35
CA VAL A 280 -27.55 10.52 14.21
C VAL A 280 -27.48 11.72 13.32
N THR A 281 -28.33 11.76 12.30
CA THR A 281 -28.39 12.90 11.38
C THR A 281 -28.90 14.17 12.07
N PRO A 282 -28.68 15.35 11.46
CA PRO A 282 -29.29 16.60 11.91
C PRO A 282 -30.82 16.55 12.06
N ASP A 283 -31.50 15.69 11.30
CA ASP A 283 -32.94 15.49 11.36
C ASP A 283 -33.40 14.52 12.45
N GLY A 284 -32.48 13.84 13.14
CA GLY A 284 -32.77 12.95 14.26
C GLY A 284 -33.02 11.51 13.86
N HIS A 285 -32.34 11.00 12.83
CA HIS A 285 -32.48 9.60 12.38
C HIS A 285 -31.16 8.84 12.48
N GLY A 286 -31.25 7.53 12.76
CA GLY A 286 -30.09 6.65 12.80
C GLY A 286 -29.31 6.66 11.49
N PHE A 287 -27.99 6.75 11.58
CA PHE A 287 -27.09 6.87 10.44
C PHE A 287 -25.95 5.86 10.59
N PHE A 288 -25.78 4.99 9.60
CA PHE A 288 -24.59 4.16 9.44
C PHE A 288 -23.77 4.75 8.30
N SER A 289 -22.58 5.24 8.58
CA SER A 289 -21.77 5.99 7.62
C SER A 289 -21.08 5.04 6.64
N LEU A 290 -21.62 4.93 5.43
CA LEU A 290 -21.04 4.21 4.30
C LEU A 290 -20.30 5.24 3.43
N GLY A 291 -18.99 5.30 3.60
CA GLY A 291 -18.14 6.32 3.00
C GLY A 291 -17.16 5.79 1.96
N VAL A 292 -16.64 6.71 1.15
CA VAL A 292 -15.49 6.49 0.25
C VAL A 292 -14.47 7.59 0.51
N ASN A 293 -13.24 7.21 0.84
CA ASN A 293 -12.13 8.14 0.99
C ASN A 293 -11.54 8.52 -0.37
N ALA A 294 -10.76 9.59 -0.36
CA ALA A 294 -9.89 9.96 -1.47
C ALA A 294 -10.65 10.22 -2.78
N ILE A 295 -11.86 10.81 -2.68
CA ILE A 295 -12.65 11.18 -3.85
C ILE A 295 -12.13 12.50 -4.42
N ALA A 296 -11.06 12.43 -5.20
CA ALA A 296 -10.40 13.60 -5.78
C ALA A 296 -10.08 13.39 -7.26
N ALA A 297 -10.16 14.47 -8.04
CA ALA A 297 -9.78 14.43 -9.45
C ALA A 297 -8.26 14.44 -9.65
N SER A 298 -7.47 14.84 -8.65
CA SER A 298 -6.01 14.91 -8.73
C SER A 298 -5.40 14.42 -7.43
N GLN A 299 -5.34 13.09 -7.28
CA GLN A 299 -4.70 12.47 -6.11
C GLN A 299 -3.47 11.66 -6.48
N ASP A 300 -3.54 10.95 -7.61
CA ASP A 300 -2.50 9.98 -7.94
C ASP A 300 -1.84 10.28 -9.30
N PRO A 301 -1.17 11.43 -9.49
CA PRO A 301 -0.20 11.56 -10.57
C PRO A 301 0.98 10.62 -10.34
N THR A 302 1.75 10.41 -11.40
CA THR A 302 2.93 9.53 -11.37
C THR A 302 4.14 10.25 -11.93
N TYR A 303 5.30 10.09 -11.30
CA TYR A 303 6.56 10.64 -11.82
C TYR A 303 6.87 10.03 -13.19
N VAL A 304 7.47 10.79 -14.09
CA VAL A 304 7.86 10.30 -15.42
C VAL A 304 9.30 10.64 -15.77
N GLN A 305 9.86 11.68 -15.16
CA GLN A 305 11.24 12.10 -15.39
C GLN A 305 12.21 10.95 -15.07
N GLY A 306 13.09 10.62 -16.02
CA GLY A 306 14.08 9.55 -15.90
C GLY A 306 13.51 8.14 -16.15
N ARG A 307 12.19 7.99 -16.26
CA ARG A 307 11.53 6.72 -16.58
C ARG A 307 10.57 6.82 -17.77
N GLU A 308 10.81 7.78 -18.67
CA GLU A 308 10.01 8.03 -19.88
C GLU A 308 9.85 6.78 -20.75
N PHE A 309 10.87 5.91 -20.77
CA PHE A 309 10.86 4.65 -21.49
C PHE A 309 9.76 3.66 -21.07
N MET A 310 9.18 3.84 -19.88
CA MET A 310 8.06 3.02 -19.41
C MET A 310 6.75 3.37 -20.12
N PHE A 311 6.66 4.54 -20.76
CA PHE A 311 5.44 5.08 -21.33
C PHE A 311 5.52 5.08 -22.86
N ARG A 312 4.52 4.52 -23.53
CA ARG A 312 4.48 4.49 -25.00
C ARG A 312 4.17 5.85 -25.61
N ASP A 313 3.20 6.56 -25.03
CA ASP A 313 2.53 7.70 -25.66
C ASP A 313 2.16 8.79 -24.64
N LEU A 314 3.15 9.37 -23.95
CA LEU A 314 2.92 10.51 -23.06
C LEU A 314 2.43 11.73 -23.86
N PRO A 315 1.32 12.39 -23.45
CA PRO A 315 0.91 13.65 -24.07
C PRO A 315 2.00 14.71 -23.96
N PRO A 316 2.19 15.57 -24.98
CA PRO A 316 3.22 16.60 -24.93
C PRO A 316 2.93 17.60 -23.78
N ASP A 317 3.98 18.11 -23.16
CA ASP A 317 3.90 19.18 -22.15
C ASP A 317 3.66 20.55 -22.82
N SER A 318 2.52 20.66 -23.50
CA SER A 318 2.09 21.87 -24.23
C SER A 318 0.60 21.83 -24.56
N GLY A 319 0.05 22.98 -24.97
CA GLY A 319 -1.35 23.09 -25.38
C GLY A 319 -2.31 22.72 -24.25
N ALA A 320 -3.37 21.96 -24.56
CA ALA A 320 -4.36 21.54 -23.58
C ALA A 320 -3.83 20.54 -22.53
N TRP A 321 -2.74 19.83 -22.84
CA TRP A 321 -2.19 18.78 -21.98
C TRP A 321 -1.26 19.30 -20.89
N ALA A 322 -0.71 20.51 -21.06
CA ALA A 322 0.18 21.15 -20.07
C ALA A 322 -0.45 21.26 -18.67
N ALA A 323 -1.78 21.33 -18.58
CA ALA A 323 -2.50 21.39 -17.31
C ALA A 323 -2.43 20.10 -16.48
N PHE A 324 -2.02 18.97 -17.08
CA PHE A 324 -1.90 17.66 -16.42
C PHE A 324 -0.45 17.26 -16.16
N TRP A 325 0.49 18.15 -16.49
CA TRP A 325 1.90 18.04 -16.14
C TRP A 325 2.19 18.85 -14.88
N GLY A 326 3.17 18.39 -14.11
CA GLY A 326 3.70 19.19 -13.00
C GLY A 326 5.05 18.69 -12.52
N THR A 327 5.53 19.29 -11.43
CA THR A 327 6.79 18.92 -10.78
C THR A 327 6.57 18.73 -9.28
N GLY A 328 7.27 17.78 -8.68
CA GLY A 328 7.18 17.48 -7.25
C GLY A 328 8.50 16.98 -6.66
N ASP A 329 8.52 16.83 -5.34
CA ASP A 329 9.60 16.21 -4.59
C ASP A 329 9.03 15.55 -3.32
N ASP A 330 8.95 14.23 -3.33
CA ASP A 330 8.41 13.40 -2.24
C ASP A 330 9.52 12.70 -1.44
N ARG A 331 10.79 13.11 -1.61
CA ARG A 331 11.90 12.59 -0.82
C ARG A 331 11.71 12.94 0.64
N ARG A 332 11.34 11.94 1.45
CA ARG A 332 11.20 12.04 2.90
C ARG A 332 12.03 10.97 3.59
N PRO A 333 13.34 11.21 3.81
CA PRO A 333 14.24 10.18 4.34
C PRO A 333 13.85 9.68 5.74
N ASP A 334 13.07 10.48 6.49
CA ASP A 334 12.57 10.13 7.82
C ASP A 334 11.24 9.36 7.81
N ALA A 335 10.64 9.09 6.64
CA ALA A 335 9.39 8.35 6.50
C ALA A 335 9.64 6.97 5.87
N GLY A 336 9.23 5.92 6.58
CA GLY A 336 9.37 4.53 6.11
C GLY A 336 8.61 4.22 4.82
N ALA A 337 7.50 4.89 4.54
CA ALA A 337 6.64 4.64 3.38
C ALA A 337 7.39 4.80 2.04
N GLY A 338 8.28 5.79 1.95
CA GLY A 338 9.10 6.08 0.76
C GLY A 338 10.41 5.28 0.69
N ALA A 339 10.72 4.42 1.67
CA ALA A 339 12.01 3.76 1.74
C ALA A 339 12.29 2.93 0.48
N GLY A 340 13.42 3.20 -0.19
CA GLY A 340 13.83 2.51 -1.41
C GLY A 340 13.03 2.87 -2.67
N ILE A 341 12.06 3.81 -2.59
CA ILE A 341 11.38 4.34 -3.76
C ILE A 341 12.35 5.20 -4.55
N GLY A 342 12.55 4.89 -5.83
CA GLY A 342 13.27 5.72 -6.79
C GLY A 342 12.31 6.58 -7.61
N TYR A 343 12.85 7.55 -8.36
CA TYR A 343 12.05 8.46 -9.19
C TYR A 343 10.95 9.20 -8.40
N ASP A 344 11.22 9.54 -7.14
CA ASP A 344 10.33 10.19 -6.17
C ASP A 344 10.36 11.72 -6.22
N HIS A 345 10.88 12.29 -7.31
CA HIS A 345 10.97 13.73 -7.54
C HIS A 345 11.14 14.04 -9.03
N GLY A 346 10.84 15.28 -9.41
CA GLY A 346 10.94 15.77 -10.80
C GLY A 346 9.58 15.91 -11.47
N ARG A 347 9.54 15.76 -12.80
CA ARG A 347 8.29 15.89 -13.56
C ARG A 347 7.38 14.69 -13.37
N TRP A 348 6.09 14.95 -13.23
CA TRP A 348 5.01 13.97 -13.16
C TRP A 348 3.90 14.29 -14.17
N PHE A 349 3.07 13.28 -14.45
CA PHE A 349 1.88 13.40 -15.29
C PHE A 349 0.65 12.79 -14.61
N ASP A 350 -0.50 13.46 -14.71
CA ASP A 350 -1.79 13.02 -14.16
C ASP A 350 -2.66 12.38 -15.26
N PHE A 351 -2.60 11.05 -15.35
CA PHE A 351 -3.39 10.30 -16.33
C PHE A 351 -4.90 10.37 -16.07
N TYR A 352 -5.31 10.43 -14.80
CA TYR A 352 -6.72 10.42 -14.42
C TYR A 352 -7.41 11.70 -14.91
N GLN A 353 -6.86 12.88 -14.59
CA GLN A 353 -7.40 14.15 -15.11
C GLN A 353 -7.35 14.23 -16.63
N ALA A 354 -6.26 13.75 -17.24
CA ALA A 354 -6.16 13.71 -18.70
C ALA A 354 -7.26 12.83 -19.32
N ASN A 355 -7.64 11.73 -18.68
CA ASN A 355 -8.76 10.88 -19.10
C ASN A 355 -10.12 11.57 -18.89
N LEU A 356 -10.34 12.27 -17.78
CA LEU A 356 -11.53 13.09 -17.57
C LEU A 356 -11.67 14.16 -18.67
N TYR A 357 -10.57 14.82 -19.03
CA TYR A 357 -10.52 15.78 -20.13
C TYR A 357 -10.81 15.16 -21.49
N ARG A 358 -10.33 13.93 -21.76
CA ARG A 358 -10.67 13.20 -23.01
C ARG A 358 -12.17 12.95 -23.14
N VAL A 359 -12.85 12.71 -22.03
CA VAL A 359 -14.30 12.43 -22.00
C VAL A 359 -15.10 13.72 -22.16
N ASP A 360 -14.86 14.71 -21.31
CA ASP A 360 -15.75 15.85 -21.09
C ASP A 360 -15.18 17.20 -21.59
N GLY A 361 -13.97 17.20 -22.16
CA GLY A 361 -13.31 18.40 -22.67
C GLY A 361 -13.07 19.43 -21.57
N LYS A 362 -13.16 20.73 -21.90
CA LYS A 362 -12.89 21.82 -20.94
C LYS A 362 -13.79 21.83 -19.69
N GLY A 363 -14.96 21.19 -19.75
CA GLY A 363 -15.93 21.12 -18.64
C GLY A 363 -15.71 19.93 -17.69
N TRP A 364 -14.61 19.19 -17.85
CA TRP A 364 -14.41 17.90 -17.21
C TRP A 364 -14.54 17.90 -15.68
N LEU A 365 -14.03 18.92 -14.99
CA LEU A 365 -14.04 18.93 -13.52
C LEU A 365 -15.46 19.02 -12.97
N ALA A 366 -16.30 19.87 -13.57
CA ALA A 366 -17.70 20.00 -13.19
C ALA A 366 -18.50 18.73 -13.54
N ALA A 367 -18.24 18.14 -14.71
CA ALA A 367 -18.86 16.90 -15.14
C ALA A 367 -18.49 15.72 -14.22
N TRP A 368 -17.21 15.60 -13.85
CA TRP A 368 -16.72 14.62 -12.89
C TRP A 368 -17.38 14.80 -11.53
N ARG A 369 -17.39 16.00 -10.94
CA ARG A 369 -18.03 16.24 -9.64
C ARG A 369 -19.49 15.83 -9.61
N SER A 370 -20.25 16.19 -10.65
CA SER A 370 -21.66 15.79 -10.77
C SER A 370 -21.80 14.27 -10.88
N ARG A 371 -21.04 13.65 -11.78
CA ARG A 371 -21.05 12.20 -12.02
C ARG A 371 -20.64 11.41 -10.79
N THR A 372 -19.64 11.86 -10.05
CA THR A 372 -19.17 11.24 -8.81
C THR A 372 -20.24 11.28 -7.73
N LEU A 373 -20.94 12.41 -7.54
CA LEU A 373 -22.06 12.47 -6.59
C LEU A 373 -23.25 11.59 -7.01
N ASP A 374 -23.48 11.46 -8.32
CA ASP A 374 -24.48 10.54 -8.88
C ASP A 374 -24.09 9.08 -8.59
N ARG A 375 -22.84 8.70 -8.84
CA ARG A 375 -22.27 7.38 -8.55
C ARG A 375 -22.42 7.01 -7.09
N LEU A 376 -21.91 7.84 -6.18
CA LEU A 376 -21.95 7.54 -4.74
C LEU A 376 -23.38 7.29 -4.26
N LYS A 377 -24.35 8.11 -4.70
CA LYS A 377 -25.76 7.90 -4.36
C LYS A 377 -26.32 6.62 -4.96
N ALA A 378 -26.09 6.38 -6.25
CA ALA A 378 -26.55 5.20 -6.97
C ALA A 378 -25.99 3.90 -6.37
N TRP A 379 -24.72 3.93 -5.93
CA TRP A 379 -24.02 2.77 -5.37
C TRP A 379 -24.29 2.58 -3.87
N GLY A 380 -25.21 3.35 -3.29
CA GLY A 380 -25.58 3.19 -1.89
C GLY A 380 -24.58 3.77 -0.87
N PHE A 381 -23.62 4.60 -1.29
CA PHE A 381 -22.80 5.38 -0.36
C PHE A 381 -23.56 6.63 0.13
N ASN A 382 -23.46 6.94 1.42
CA ASN A 382 -24.12 8.11 2.03
C ASN A 382 -23.11 9.11 2.61
N THR A 383 -21.81 8.86 2.52
CA THR A 383 -20.79 9.75 3.09
C THR A 383 -19.66 9.99 2.11
N ILE A 384 -19.23 11.24 1.98
CA ILE A 384 -17.97 11.62 1.34
C ILE A 384 -16.88 11.51 2.41
N GLY A 385 -16.01 10.52 2.26
CA GLY A 385 -14.95 10.21 3.20
C GLY A 385 -13.79 11.20 3.12
N ASN A 386 -12.73 10.87 3.83
CA ASN A 386 -11.60 11.77 4.05
C ASN A 386 -10.85 12.09 2.75
N TRP A 387 -10.09 13.20 2.70
CA TRP A 387 -9.27 13.63 1.55
C TRP A 387 -10.01 13.83 0.22
N SER A 388 -11.31 14.07 0.27
CA SER A 388 -12.14 14.28 -0.92
C SER A 388 -12.15 15.75 -1.38
N ASP A 389 -12.47 15.98 -2.66
CA ASP A 389 -12.64 17.32 -3.23
C ASP A 389 -13.69 18.11 -2.43
N PRO A 390 -13.32 19.27 -1.83
CA PRO A 390 -14.24 20.06 -0.99
C PRO A 390 -15.54 20.46 -1.70
N ALA A 391 -15.52 20.63 -3.04
CA ALA A 391 -16.70 21.00 -3.80
C ALA A 391 -17.79 19.91 -3.80
N LEU A 392 -17.43 18.65 -3.51
CA LEU A 392 -18.41 17.56 -3.37
C LEU A 392 -19.24 17.73 -2.10
N GLY A 393 -18.61 18.11 -0.98
CA GLY A 393 -19.30 18.42 0.28
C GLY A 393 -20.16 19.67 0.16
N GLN A 394 -19.64 20.73 -0.47
CA GLN A 394 -20.35 22.00 -0.71
C GLN A 394 -21.58 21.84 -1.62
N ALA A 395 -21.69 20.74 -2.36
CA ALA A 395 -22.88 20.46 -3.15
C ALA A 395 -24.09 20.06 -2.29
N HIS A 396 -23.91 19.77 -0.99
CA HIS A 396 -24.98 19.43 -0.04
C HIS A 396 -25.89 18.32 -0.57
N ARG A 397 -25.26 17.31 -1.17
CA ARG A 397 -25.91 16.12 -1.71
C ARG A 397 -25.68 14.89 -0.83
N LEU A 398 -24.55 14.86 -0.13
CA LEU A 398 -24.12 13.78 0.77
C LEU A 398 -23.41 14.44 1.96
N PRO A 399 -23.58 13.92 3.19
CA PRO A 399 -22.71 14.26 4.30
C PRO A 399 -21.24 14.02 3.98
N TYR A 400 -20.35 14.78 4.61
CA TYR A 400 -18.91 14.68 4.35
C TYR A 400 -18.07 14.78 5.61
N THR A 401 -16.81 14.37 5.51
CA THR A 401 -15.81 14.51 6.58
C THR A 401 -14.68 15.42 6.14
N ARG A 402 -13.90 15.94 7.11
CA ARG A 402 -12.67 16.69 6.84
C ARG A 402 -11.50 16.18 7.67
N SER A 403 -10.28 16.44 7.19
CA SER A 403 -9.05 16.24 7.95
C SER A 403 -8.60 17.54 8.63
N ILE A 404 -8.09 17.40 9.83
CA ILE A 404 -7.21 18.36 10.49
C ILE A 404 -5.80 17.80 10.36
N ASP A 405 -5.06 18.26 9.35
CA ASP A 405 -3.66 17.86 9.13
C ASP A 405 -2.74 18.77 9.95
N ILE A 406 -2.17 18.24 11.03
CA ILE A 406 -1.34 19.01 11.95
C ILE A 406 0.10 18.99 11.45
N ARG A 407 0.50 20.07 10.77
CA ARG A 407 1.86 20.24 10.24
C ARG A 407 2.52 21.48 10.81
N GLY A 408 3.84 21.42 10.98
CA GLY A 408 4.63 22.55 11.46
C GLY A 408 6.03 22.13 11.92
N ASP A 409 6.83 23.11 12.32
CA ASP A 409 8.11 22.88 12.99
C ASP A 409 7.89 22.75 14.50
N PHE A 410 7.65 21.51 14.94
CA PHE A 410 7.55 21.11 16.33
C PHE A 410 8.37 19.84 16.60
N ALA A 411 8.73 19.62 17.85
CA ALA A 411 9.47 18.43 18.24
C ALA A 411 8.67 17.14 17.93
N ASN A 412 9.36 16.02 17.78
CA ASN A 412 8.76 14.72 17.50
C ASN A 412 9.53 13.59 18.19
N VAL A 413 8.90 12.43 18.30
CA VAL A 413 9.41 11.23 18.95
C VAL A 413 9.35 10.06 17.98
N SER A 414 10.42 9.29 17.87
CA SER A 414 10.41 8.04 17.10
C SER A 414 9.76 6.93 17.94
N SER A 415 8.87 6.15 17.35
CA SER A 415 8.35 4.93 18.00
C SER A 415 9.15 3.68 17.63
N GLY A 416 10.09 3.79 16.68
CA GLY A 416 10.69 2.66 15.99
C GLY A 416 9.85 2.11 14.82
N TYR A 417 8.67 2.70 14.55
CA TYR A 417 7.88 2.47 13.35
C TYR A 417 7.34 3.79 12.80
N ASP A 418 8.23 4.59 12.23
CA ASP A 418 7.92 5.94 11.75
C ASP A 418 7.50 5.90 10.26
N TYR A 419 6.49 5.10 9.93
CA TYR A 419 6.12 4.79 8.53
C TYR A 419 5.71 6.05 7.74
N TRP A 420 4.78 6.84 8.27
CA TRP A 420 4.39 8.13 7.70
C TRP A 420 5.22 9.32 8.21
N GLY A 421 6.06 9.04 9.22
CA GLY A 421 6.84 10.02 9.95
C GLY A 421 6.81 9.74 11.45
N ARG A 422 7.60 10.52 12.19
CA ARG A 422 7.72 10.42 13.65
C ARG A 422 6.50 11.02 14.35
N MET A 423 6.20 10.53 15.56
CA MET A 423 5.08 11.00 16.37
C MET A 423 5.25 12.48 16.78
N PRO A 424 4.25 13.37 16.55
CA PRO A 424 4.28 14.75 17.04
C PRO A 424 4.42 14.82 18.57
N ASP A 425 5.31 15.66 19.09
CA ASP A 425 5.50 15.88 20.53
C ASP A 425 4.43 16.84 21.08
N PRO A 426 3.42 16.36 21.82
CA PRO A 426 2.32 17.20 22.26
C PRO A 426 2.69 18.10 23.45
N PHE A 427 3.90 17.94 24.01
CA PHE A 427 4.43 18.78 25.08
C PHE A 427 5.18 20.00 24.55
N ASP A 428 5.45 20.07 23.25
CA ASP A 428 6.00 21.24 22.59
C ASP A 428 4.92 22.32 22.42
N PRO A 429 5.08 23.55 22.97
CA PRO A 429 4.14 24.65 22.73
C PRO A 429 3.93 24.97 21.24
N ARG A 430 4.90 24.67 20.38
CA ARG A 430 4.79 24.82 18.92
C ARG A 430 3.79 23.85 18.32
N PHE A 431 3.67 22.63 18.85
CA PHE A 431 2.64 21.68 18.45
C PHE A 431 1.25 22.24 18.79
N VAL A 432 1.06 22.78 20.01
CA VAL A 432 -0.22 23.40 20.40
C VAL A 432 -0.61 24.54 19.46
N GLN A 433 0.36 25.34 19.02
CA GLN A 433 0.11 26.39 18.04
C GLN A 433 -0.22 25.82 16.66
N ALA A 434 0.46 24.77 16.21
CA ALA A 434 0.17 24.09 14.95
C ALA A 434 -1.24 23.50 14.94
N VAL A 435 -1.69 22.90 16.05
CA VAL A 435 -3.08 22.41 16.21
C VAL A 435 -4.08 23.55 16.02
N LYS A 436 -3.87 24.71 16.68
CA LYS A 436 -4.77 25.86 16.53
C LYS A 436 -4.86 26.35 15.09
N VAL A 437 -3.74 26.37 14.38
CA VAL A 437 -3.70 26.78 12.96
C VAL A 437 -4.41 25.77 12.08
N ALA A 438 -4.15 24.47 12.29
CA ALA A 438 -4.77 23.39 11.52
C ALA A 438 -6.29 23.35 11.70
N VAL A 439 -6.77 23.46 12.95
CA VAL A 439 -8.21 23.51 13.25
C VAL A 439 -8.87 24.74 12.63
N ALA A 440 -8.30 25.94 12.84
CA ALA A 440 -8.86 27.16 12.30
C ALA A 440 -8.95 27.12 10.76
N LYS A 441 -7.97 26.49 10.10
CA LYS A 441 -8.00 26.28 8.65
C LYS A 441 -9.09 25.28 8.25
N ALA A 442 -9.21 24.15 8.95
CA ALA A 442 -10.15 23.09 8.63
C ALA A 442 -11.63 23.50 8.85
N SER A 443 -11.90 24.41 9.79
CA SER A 443 -13.25 24.83 10.16
C SER A 443 -13.74 26.15 9.54
N ALA A 444 -12.83 26.91 8.90
CA ALA A 444 -13.06 28.30 8.49
C ALA A 444 -14.37 28.56 7.70
N ASP A 445 -14.75 27.63 6.82
CA ASP A 445 -15.89 27.73 5.89
C ASP A 445 -17.04 26.77 6.21
N VAL A 446 -16.93 25.95 7.26
CA VAL A 446 -17.84 24.81 7.49
C VAL A 446 -18.41 24.70 8.90
N ARG A 447 -17.99 25.58 9.84
CA ARG A 447 -18.44 25.53 11.25
C ARG A 447 -19.96 25.50 11.49
N ASN A 448 -20.74 25.98 10.52
CA ASN A 448 -22.19 26.05 10.58
C ASN A 448 -22.88 25.18 9.50
N ASP A 449 -22.14 24.28 8.85
CA ASP A 449 -22.65 23.44 7.78
C ASP A 449 -23.17 22.11 8.35
N PRO A 450 -24.50 21.88 8.45
CA PRO A 450 -25.05 20.67 9.05
C PRO A 450 -24.75 19.39 8.24
N TRP A 451 -24.20 19.50 7.02
CA TRP A 451 -23.76 18.36 6.22
C TRP A 451 -22.39 17.84 6.62
N LEU A 452 -21.60 18.60 7.37
CA LEU A 452 -20.34 18.10 7.90
C LEU A 452 -20.62 17.09 9.02
N LEU A 453 -20.13 15.87 8.86
CA LEU A 453 -20.22 14.83 9.88
C LEU A 453 -19.26 15.13 11.03
N GLY A 454 -18.02 15.52 10.71
CA GLY A 454 -16.97 15.74 11.68
C GLY A 454 -15.57 15.79 11.08
N TYR A 455 -14.59 15.89 11.98
CA TYR A 455 -13.18 15.99 11.65
C TYR A 455 -12.39 14.77 12.13
N PHE A 456 -11.56 14.21 11.25
CA PHE A 456 -10.44 13.36 11.67
C PHE A 456 -9.24 14.25 12.02
N ALA A 457 -8.44 13.86 13.00
CA ALA A 457 -7.18 14.55 13.32
C ALA A 457 -5.99 13.67 12.98
N ASP A 458 -5.18 14.12 12.02
CA ASP A 458 -4.10 13.35 11.40
C ASP A 458 -4.59 11.97 10.86
N ASN A 459 -3.63 11.10 10.53
CA ASN A 459 -3.87 9.74 10.04
C ASN A 459 -2.69 8.84 10.41
N GLU A 460 -2.98 7.65 10.94
CA GLU A 460 -1.98 6.58 11.16
C GLU A 460 -0.69 7.02 11.87
N LEU A 461 -0.82 7.88 12.88
CA LEU A 461 0.33 8.30 13.68
C LEU A 461 1.03 7.10 14.35
N ALA A 462 2.34 7.23 14.55
CA ALA A 462 3.23 6.17 15.02
C ALA A 462 3.10 5.89 16.53
N TRP A 463 1.90 5.48 16.99
CA TRP A 463 1.60 5.24 18.41
C TRP A 463 2.36 4.04 19.01
N ALA A 464 2.80 3.10 18.18
CA ALA A 464 3.63 1.95 18.59
C ALA A 464 4.72 1.65 17.55
N GLY A 465 5.72 0.86 17.96
CA GLY A 465 6.81 0.35 17.12
C GLY A 465 6.54 -1.06 16.55
N ILE A 466 7.54 -1.65 15.90
CA ILE A 466 7.47 -3.01 15.32
C ILE A 466 7.74 -4.10 16.39
N GLY A 467 7.09 -5.26 16.23
CA GLY A 467 7.46 -6.50 16.92
C GLY A 467 6.92 -6.61 18.35
N PRO A 468 7.30 -7.66 19.10
CA PRO A 468 6.72 -7.98 20.41
C PRO A 468 6.87 -6.87 21.47
N GLN A 469 7.91 -6.06 21.37
CA GLN A 469 8.16 -4.91 22.26
C GLN A 469 7.66 -3.57 21.67
N GLY A 470 7.02 -3.61 20.50
CA GLY A 470 6.56 -2.44 19.76
C GLY A 470 5.60 -1.56 20.55
N ARG A 471 4.76 -2.13 21.43
CA ARG A 471 3.88 -1.38 22.34
C ARG A 471 4.63 -0.29 23.12
N TRP A 472 5.88 -0.55 23.50
CA TRP A 472 6.71 0.34 24.32
C TRP A 472 7.60 1.28 23.49
N GLY A 473 7.49 1.20 22.16
CA GLY A 473 8.33 1.93 21.21
C GLY A 473 8.30 3.45 21.44
N LEU A 474 7.12 4.04 21.63
CA LEU A 474 6.99 5.47 21.87
C LEU A 474 7.55 5.91 23.24
N ALA A 475 7.39 5.09 24.29
CA ALA A 475 7.93 5.39 25.62
C ALA A 475 9.47 5.30 25.64
N THR A 476 10.02 4.21 25.11
CA THR A 476 11.47 4.03 25.00
C THR A 476 12.09 5.04 24.04
N GLY A 477 11.43 5.34 22.92
CA GLY A 477 11.81 6.37 21.96
C GLY A 477 11.80 7.78 22.54
N THR A 478 10.85 8.09 23.44
CA THR A 478 10.84 9.35 24.19
C THR A 478 12.10 9.50 25.03
N LEU A 479 12.46 8.49 25.83
CA LEU A 479 13.66 8.53 26.67
C LEU A 479 14.94 8.48 25.85
N ARG A 480 14.95 7.81 24.70
CA ARG A 480 16.08 7.78 23.76
C ARG A 480 16.28 9.11 23.02
N GLY A 481 15.23 9.92 22.89
CA GLY A 481 15.26 11.18 22.13
C GLY A 481 16.30 12.21 22.59
N ASP A 482 16.36 13.33 21.86
CA ASP A 482 17.25 14.45 22.16
C ASP A 482 17.07 14.95 23.60
N ALA A 483 18.17 15.34 24.24
CA ALA A 483 18.19 15.84 25.61
C ALA A 483 17.19 16.97 25.85
N ARG A 484 16.94 17.83 24.86
CA ARG A 484 16.02 18.96 24.96
C ARG A 484 14.61 18.67 24.47
N SER A 485 14.28 17.41 24.13
CA SER A 485 12.92 17.03 23.73
C SER A 485 11.91 17.38 24.84
N PRO A 486 10.84 18.15 24.53
CA PRO A 486 9.77 18.45 25.49
C PRO A 486 9.13 17.20 26.09
N ALA A 487 8.80 16.19 25.28
CA ALA A 487 8.29 14.90 25.74
C ALA A 487 9.26 14.21 26.70
N LYS A 488 10.55 14.18 26.38
CA LYS A 488 11.56 13.58 27.26
C LYS A 488 11.63 14.29 28.61
N GLN A 489 11.67 15.62 28.60
CA GLN A 489 11.70 16.41 29.83
C GLN A 489 10.43 16.21 30.66
N ALA A 490 9.27 16.14 30.02
CA ALA A 490 8.01 15.82 30.67
C ALA A 490 8.01 14.40 31.28
N PHE A 491 8.56 13.40 30.57
CA PHE A 491 8.65 12.04 31.10
C PHE A 491 9.59 11.96 32.30
N ILE A 492 10.77 12.58 32.22
CA ILE A 492 11.71 12.66 33.34
C ILE A 492 11.06 13.36 34.54
N ALA A 493 10.27 14.41 34.33
CA ALA A 493 9.53 15.07 35.41
C ALA A 493 8.51 14.15 36.09
N VAL A 494 7.79 13.32 35.33
CA VAL A 494 6.88 12.29 35.87
C VAL A 494 7.65 11.28 36.72
N LEU A 495 8.80 10.78 36.25
CA LEU A 495 9.64 9.84 36.99
C LEU A 495 10.24 10.48 38.27
N LYS A 496 10.73 11.72 38.17
CA LYS A 496 11.22 12.52 39.32
C LYS A 496 10.12 12.66 40.38
N LYS A 497 8.89 12.98 39.97
CA LYS A 497 7.74 13.11 40.87
C LYS A 497 7.37 11.79 41.55
N LYS A 498 7.38 10.68 40.81
CA LYS A 498 7.00 9.35 41.33
C LYS A 498 8.05 8.78 42.29
N TYR A 499 9.33 8.86 41.94
CA TYR A 499 10.39 8.17 42.68
C TYR A 499 11.16 9.07 43.65
N GLY A 500 11.17 10.39 43.45
CA GLY A 500 11.88 11.38 44.27
C GLY A 500 13.41 11.35 44.10
N THR A 501 14.03 10.17 44.18
CA THR A 501 15.49 9.97 44.06
C THR A 501 15.84 9.02 42.92
N PRO A 502 16.96 9.21 42.21
CA PRO A 502 17.35 8.33 41.10
C PRO A 502 17.62 6.88 41.55
N GLN A 503 18.05 6.68 42.82
CA GLN A 503 18.28 5.34 43.38
C GLN A 503 16.99 4.52 43.51
N LYS A 504 15.85 5.17 43.81
CA LYS A 504 14.55 4.49 43.88
C LYS A 504 14.09 4.05 42.49
N LEU A 505 14.30 4.88 41.47
CA LEU A 505 14.04 4.50 40.08
C LEU A 505 14.99 3.36 39.63
N ALA A 506 16.29 3.49 39.92
CA ALA A 506 17.30 2.47 39.64
C ALA A 506 16.89 1.08 40.18
N ALA A 507 16.48 1.04 41.45
CA ALA A 507 15.99 -0.17 42.10
C ALA A 507 14.69 -0.69 41.47
N ALA A 508 13.73 0.19 41.18
CA ALA A 508 12.45 -0.20 40.59
C ALA A 508 12.61 -0.78 39.18
N TRP A 509 13.53 -0.24 38.38
CA TRP A 509 13.77 -0.64 37.00
C TRP A 509 14.90 -1.65 36.82
N GLY A 510 15.61 -2.02 37.89
CA GLY A 510 16.72 -2.96 37.79
C GLY A 510 17.89 -2.44 36.96
N MET A 511 18.13 -1.13 36.98
CA MET A 511 19.16 -0.49 36.16
C MET A 511 20.11 0.34 37.03
N ALA A 512 21.31 0.62 36.51
CA ALA A 512 22.21 1.58 37.12
C ALA A 512 21.78 3.02 36.77
N LEU A 513 21.53 3.86 37.77
CA LEU A 513 21.25 5.29 37.57
C LEU A 513 21.92 6.13 38.67
N ALA A 514 23.05 6.75 38.33
CA ALA A 514 23.83 7.54 39.29
C ALA A 514 23.20 8.91 39.60
N SER A 515 22.52 9.52 38.63
CA SER A 515 21.85 10.81 38.78
C SER A 515 20.71 10.94 37.76
N TRP A 516 19.81 11.90 37.98
CA TRP A 516 18.76 12.22 37.01
C TRP A 516 19.32 12.67 35.65
N ASN A 517 20.49 13.31 35.62
CA ASN A 517 21.12 13.78 34.38
C ASN A 517 21.44 12.64 33.41
N ALA A 518 21.61 11.41 33.92
CA ALA A 518 21.82 10.25 33.05
C ALA A 518 20.61 9.96 32.14
N LEU A 519 19.38 10.23 32.61
CA LEU A 519 18.18 10.12 31.77
C LEU A 519 18.11 11.23 30.72
N GLU A 520 18.71 12.40 30.99
CA GLU A 520 18.67 13.56 30.09
C GLU A 520 19.59 13.36 28.87
N THR A 521 20.57 12.44 28.91
CA THR A 521 21.48 12.13 27.80
C THR A 521 20.73 11.70 26.53
N THR A 522 21.02 12.33 25.39
CA THR A 522 20.54 11.88 24.07
C THR A 522 20.96 10.44 23.81
N GLY A 523 20.04 9.60 23.36
CA GLY A 523 20.30 8.18 23.10
C GLY A 523 20.20 7.28 24.33
N PHE A 524 19.67 7.76 25.46
CA PHE A 524 19.50 6.93 26.66
C PHE A 524 18.72 5.64 26.34
N ALA A 525 19.37 4.50 26.59
CA ALA A 525 18.81 3.17 26.34
C ALA A 525 18.01 2.70 27.56
N ALA A 526 16.73 3.06 27.60
CA ALA A 526 15.83 2.62 28.66
C ALA A 526 15.61 1.08 28.61
N PRO A 527 15.52 0.40 29.77
CA PRO A 527 15.33 -1.05 29.80
C PRO A 527 13.97 -1.44 29.21
N ALA A 528 13.91 -2.63 28.61
CA ALA A 528 12.66 -3.22 28.17
C ALA A 528 11.85 -3.74 29.37
N PRO A 529 10.51 -3.74 29.29
CA PRO A 529 9.68 -4.36 30.33
C PRO A 529 10.03 -5.83 30.56
N ASN A 530 10.11 -6.23 31.82
CA ASN A 530 10.39 -7.60 32.24
C ASN A 530 9.72 -7.89 33.59
N GLU A 531 9.45 -9.16 33.87
CA GLU A 531 8.70 -9.60 35.06
C GLU A 531 9.42 -9.32 36.39
N ALA A 532 10.76 -9.27 36.39
CA ALA A 532 11.55 -8.96 37.58
C ALA A 532 11.42 -7.49 38.01
N HIS A 533 11.08 -6.60 37.07
CA HIS A 533 10.95 -5.16 37.27
C HIS A 533 9.61 -4.65 36.72
N PRO A 534 8.47 -5.04 37.32
CA PRO A 534 7.13 -4.72 36.80
C PRO A 534 6.83 -3.21 36.81
N ALA A 535 7.60 -2.42 37.57
CA ALA A 535 7.51 -0.97 37.58
C ALA A 535 7.80 -0.34 36.21
N ILE A 536 8.65 -0.97 35.38
CA ILE A 536 8.93 -0.48 34.01
C ILE A 536 7.65 -0.47 33.19
N THR A 537 6.90 -1.57 33.19
CA THR A 537 5.60 -1.68 32.50
C THR A 537 4.66 -0.59 32.99
N ALA A 538 4.45 -0.48 34.30
CA ALA A 538 3.52 0.49 34.86
C ALA A 538 3.90 1.95 34.54
N ASP A 539 5.20 2.27 34.52
CA ASP A 539 5.67 3.61 34.15
C ASP A 539 5.50 3.90 32.66
N TYR A 540 5.74 2.91 31.79
CA TYR A 540 5.53 3.05 30.35
C TYR A 540 4.04 3.18 30.01
N GLU A 541 3.17 2.38 30.61
CA GLU A 541 1.71 2.51 30.44
C GLU A 541 1.23 3.90 30.88
N ALA A 542 1.66 4.37 32.06
CA ALA A 542 1.31 5.71 32.54
C ALA A 542 1.82 6.81 31.61
N TRP A 543 3.03 6.66 31.04
CA TRP A 543 3.59 7.62 30.11
C TRP A 543 2.86 7.63 28.76
N LEU A 544 2.62 6.46 28.17
CA LEU A 544 1.88 6.32 26.92
C LEU A 544 0.48 6.92 27.05
N ARG A 545 -0.18 6.69 28.19
CA ARG A 545 -1.47 7.32 28.52
C ARG A 545 -1.36 8.84 28.58
N ASN A 546 -0.40 9.38 29.33
CA ASN A 546 -0.21 10.83 29.46
C ASN A 546 0.13 11.50 28.12
N TYR A 547 0.93 10.86 27.28
CA TYR A 547 1.27 11.33 25.95
C TYR A 547 0.02 11.44 25.08
N ALA A 548 -0.75 10.35 24.99
CA ALA A 548 -1.99 10.30 24.21
C ALA A 548 -3.05 11.26 24.74
N ASP A 549 -3.24 11.34 26.06
CA ASP A 549 -4.14 12.30 26.70
C ASP A 549 -3.75 13.74 26.34
N THR A 550 -2.46 14.06 26.30
CA THR A 550 -2.00 15.42 25.97
C THR A 550 -2.25 15.76 24.51
N TYR A 551 -2.04 14.81 23.59
CA TYR A 551 -2.38 14.97 22.17
C TYR A 551 -3.89 15.18 21.98
N PHE A 552 -4.71 14.20 22.38
CA PHE A 552 -6.15 14.22 22.09
C PHE A 552 -6.88 15.35 22.81
N ARG A 553 -6.50 15.67 24.07
CA ARG A 553 -7.07 16.82 24.78
C ARG A 553 -6.77 18.13 24.09
N THR A 554 -5.55 18.31 23.57
CA THR A 554 -5.15 19.55 22.88
C THR A 554 -5.94 19.74 21.60
N VAL A 555 -6.10 18.67 20.81
CA VAL A 555 -6.88 18.68 19.57
C VAL A 555 -8.37 18.90 19.85
N ALA A 556 -8.97 18.13 20.76
CA ALA A 556 -10.39 18.26 21.12
C ALA A 556 -10.73 19.67 21.65
N ALA A 557 -9.87 20.24 22.51
CA ALA A 557 -10.07 21.59 23.03
C ALA A 557 -9.99 22.66 21.92
N ALA A 558 -9.14 22.46 20.91
CA ALA A 558 -9.07 23.38 19.77
C ALA A 558 -10.30 23.24 18.86
N ILE A 559 -10.72 22.01 18.53
CA ILE A 559 -11.93 21.74 17.73
C ILE A 559 -13.14 22.39 18.39
N HIS A 560 -13.46 22.03 19.64
CA HIS A 560 -14.67 22.52 20.32
C HIS A 560 -14.67 24.04 20.54
N ARG A 561 -13.50 24.69 20.54
CA ARG A 561 -13.40 26.16 20.61
C ARG A 561 -13.82 26.82 19.30
N ASP A 562 -13.39 26.28 18.16
CA ASP A 562 -13.60 26.90 16.85
C ASP A 562 -14.87 26.37 16.15
N ASP A 563 -15.29 25.16 16.51
CA ASP A 563 -16.45 24.45 15.99
C ASP A 563 -17.07 23.57 17.10
N PRO A 564 -18.09 24.07 17.82
CA PRO A 564 -18.72 23.34 18.92
C PRO A 564 -19.79 22.33 18.46
N HIS A 565 -20.02 22.19 17.15
CA HIS A 565 -21.15 21.45 16.60
C HIS A 565 -20.77 20.09 16.03
N HIS A 566 -19.60 19.99 15.40
CA HIS A 566 -19.21 18.81 14.64
C HIS A 566 -18.39 17.80 15.45
N LEU A 567 -18.53 16.53 15.09
CA LEU A 567 -17.90 15.42 15.79
C LEU A 567 -16.37 15.45 15.65
N PHE A 568 -15.67 15.12 16.74
CA PHE A 568 -14.29 14.67 16.66
C PHE A 568 -14.24 13.15 16.40
N LEU A 569 -13.89 12.79 15.15
CA LEU A 569 -13.93 11.42 14.62
C LEU A 569 -12.68 10.58 14.95
N GLY A 570 -11.78 11.08 15.79
CA GLY A 570 -10.57 10.38 16.21
C GLY A 570 -9.40 10.49 15.22
N GLY A 571 -8.40 9.62 15.40
CA GLY A 571 -7.09 9.70 14.74
C GLY A 571 -6.73 8.57 13.76
N ARG A 572 -7.72 7.77 13.32
CA ARG A 572 -7.56 6.76 12.25
C ARG A 572 -6.40 5.79 12.52
N PHE A 573 -6.54 4.99 13.58
CA PHE A 573 -5.47 4.11 14.04
C PHE A 573 -5.21 2.92 13.10
N ALA A 574 -4.03 2.84 12.48
CA ALA A 574 -3.47 1.58 11.93
C ALA A 574 -2.54 0.90 12.94
N VAL A 575 -1.67 1.69 13.58
CA VAL A 575 -0.80 1.25 14.69
C VAL A 575 -1.19 1.99 15.96
N ARG A 576 -1.23 1.30 17.09
CA ARG A 576 -1.87 1.79 18.33
C ARG A 576 -1.39 1.05 19.56
N THR A 577 -1.64 1.64 20.72
CA THR A 577 -1.55 0.99 22.02
C THR A 577 -2.90 1.07 22.74
N PRO A 578 -3.19 0.19 23.72
CA PRO A 578 -4.40 0.28 24.53
C PRO A 578 -4.59 1.67 25.18
N GLU A 579 -3.49 2.30 25.60
CA GLU A 579 -3.50 3.63 26.22
C GLU A 579 -3.93 4.72 25.23
N ALA A 580 -3.42 4.67 24.00
CA ALA A 580 -3.79 5.61 22.95
C ALA A 580 -5.27 5.47 22.56
N VAL A 581 -5.76 4.24 22.41
CA VAL A 581 -7.18 3.96 22.11
C VAL A 581 -8.08 4.47 23.23
N ALA A 582 -7.74 4.16 24.49
CA ALA A 582 -8.53 4.62 25.62
C ALA A 582 -8.47 6.15 25.81
N SER A 583 -7.42 6.83 25.32
CA SER A 583 -7.32 8.30 25.36
C SER A 583 -8.20 8.91 24.27
N CYS A 584 -8.14 8.35 23.07
CA CYS A 584 -9.06 8.69 21.98
C CYS A 584 -10.52 8.55 22.43
N ALA A 585 -10.88 7.41 23.04
CA ALA A 585 -12.21 7.18 23.60
C ALA A 585 -12.64 8.24 24.64
N GLN A 586 -11.71 8.78 25.42
CA GLN A 586 -12.00 9.80 26.43
C GLN A 586 -12.33 11.18 25.80
N TYR A 587 -11.60 11.59 24.76
CA TYR A 587 -11.69 12.96 24.24
C TYR A 587 -12.42 13.08 22.90
N CYS A 588 -12.54 11.99 22.15
CA CYS A 588 -13.23 11.96 20.87
C CYS A 588 -14.69 11.51 21.03
N ASP A 589 -15.52 11.94 20.09
CA ASP A 589 -16.91 11.47 20.02
C ASP A 589 -16.99 10.07 19.42
N VAL A 590 -16.08 9.77 18.47
CA VAL A 590 -15.96 8.48 17.78
C VAL A 590 -14.49 8.05 17.75
N VAL A 591 -14.24 6.75 17.92
CA VAL A 591 -12.90 6.16 17.77
C VAL A 591 -12.77 5.56 16.38
N SER A 592 -11.78 5.99 15.60
CA SER A 592 -11.56 5.53 14.23
C SER A 592 -10.38 4.59 14.07
N PHE A 593 -10.55 3.55 13.25
CA PHE A 593 -9.52 2.57 12.90
C PHE A 593 -9.41 2.41 11.39
N ASN A 594 -8.17 2.42 10.90
CA ASN A 594 -7.86 1.91 9.56
C ASN A 594 -7.56 0.42 9.72
N THR A 595 -8.33 -0.43 9.02
CA THR A 595 -8.14 -1.88 9.12
C THR A 595 -8.24 -2.56 7.76
N TYR A 596 -7.17 -3.28 7.44
CA TYR A 596 -7.03 -4.05 6.21
C TYR A 596 -7.04 -5.54 6.57
N THR A 597 -8.20 -6.00 7.03
CA THR A 597 -8.47 -7.38 7.49
C THR A 597 -9.67 -7.96 6.76
N ASP A 598 -9.85 -9.27 6.84
CA ASP A 598 -11.00 -9.98 6.26
C ASP A 598 -12.35 -9.65 6.93
N MET A 599 -12.31 -9.27 8.22
CA MET A 599 -13.43 -8.84 9.04
C MET A 599 -13.02 -7.62 9.90
N PRO A 600 -13.91 -6.65 10.15
CA PRO A 600 -13.57 -5.43 10.88
C PRO A 600 -13.12 -5.70 12.31
N GLN A 601 -13.72 -6.70 12.99
CA GLN A 601 -13.38 -7.06 14.37
C GLN A 601 -11.95 -7.62 14.53
N HIS A 602 -11.35 -8.14 13.47
CA HIS A 602 -9.94 -8.56 13.49
C HIS A 602 -8.99 -7.35 13.47
N GLY A 603 -9.53 -6.18 13.12
CA GLY A 603 -8.82 -4.93 12.97
C GLY A 603 -8.54 -4.15 14.23
N PHE A 604 -9.15 -4.50 15.37
CA PHE A 604 -8.99 -3.83 16.67
C PHE A 604 -9.43 -4.76 17.82
N ASP A 605 -9.12 -4.40 19.07
CA ASP A 605 -9.61 -5.15 20.23
C ASP A 605 -11.08 -4.79 20.50
N ALA A 606 -11.99 -5.55 19.88
CA ALA A 606 -13.44 -5.35 20.00
C ALA A 606 -13.93 -5.47 21.45
N ALA A 607 -13.37 -6.38 22.24
CA ALA A 607 -13.77 -6.54 23.64
C ALA A 607 -13.36 -5.33 24.49
N THR A 608 -12.20 -4.75 24.23
CA THR A 608 -11.78 -3.51 24.88
C THR A 608 -12.62 -2.32 24.43
N MET A 609 -12.93 -2.20 23.13
CA MET A 609 -13.80 -1.13 22.64
C MET A 609 -15.20 -1.21 23.24
N HIS A 610 -15.77 -2.40 23.34
CA HIS A 610 -17.08 -2.61 23.98
C HIS A 610 -17.08 -2.14 25.44
N LYS A 611 -16.00 -2.41 26.19
CA LYS A 611 -15.83 -1.94 27.57
C LYS A 611 -15.66 -0.43 27.68
N LEU A 612 -15.05 0.20 26.68
CA LEU A 612 -14.90 1.66 26.62
C LEU A 612 -16.22 2.36 26.30
N ASP A 613 -17.23 1.63 25.84
CA ASP A 613 -18.58 2.12 25.52
C ASP A 613 -18.56 3.36 24.63
N LYS A 614 -17.88 3.25 23.48
CA LYS A 614 -17.73 4.33 22.50
C LYS A 614 -17.99 3.83 21.08
N PRO A 615 -18.60 4.66 20.23
CA PRO A 615 -18.82 4.30 18.83
C PRO A 615 -17.50 4.18 18.08
N VAL A 616 -17.45 3.20 17.19
CA VAL A 616 -16.31 2.86 16.33
C VAL A 616 -16.63 3.19 14.88
N LEU A 617 -15.71 3.88 14.21
CA LEU A 617 -15.76 4.07 12.76
C LEU A 617 -14.59 3.33 12.11
N ILE A 618 -14.89 2.41 11.18
CA ILE A 618 -13.84 1.86 10.32
C ILE A 618 -13.55 2.91 9.24
N SER A 619 -12.45 3.61 9.38
CA SER A 619 -12.13 4.80 8.59
C SER A 619 -11.38 4.50 7.30
N GLU A 620 -10.81 3.31 7.16
CA GLU A 620 -10.27 2.74 5.91
C GLU A 620 -10.38 1.22 5.95
N PHE A 621 -10.75 0.64 4.80
CA PHE A 621 -10.57 -0.77 4.46
C PHE A 621 -10.64 -0.91 2.93
N HIS A 622 -10.06 -1.98 2.39
CA HIS A 622 -10.25 -2.36 0.99
C HIS A 622 -9.99 -3.84 0.73
N PHE A 623 -10.30 -4.27 -0.48
CA PHE A 623 -9.89 -5.54 -1.04
C PHE A 623 -9.45 -5.32 -2.48
N GLY A 624 -8.16 -5.51 -2.76
CA GLY A 624 -7.62 -5.39 -4.12
C GLY A 624 -7.33 -6.74 -4.77
N SER A 625 -7.19 -6.72 -6.09
CA SER A 625 -6.69 -7.85 -6.89
C SER A 625 -5.61 -7.35 -7.86
N ASN A 626 -5.14 -8.16 -8.80
CA ASN A 626 -4.12 -7.74 -9.78
C ASN A 626 -4.44 -8.19 -11.21
N ASP A 627 -5.72 -8.41 -11.52
CA ASP A 627 -6.21 -8.85 -12.83
C ASP A 627 -6.91 -7.71 -13.60
N ARG A 628 -6.69 -6.45 -13.21
CA ARG A 628 -7.33 -5.24 -13.80
C ARG A 628 -6.36 -4.10 -14.18
N GLY A 629 -5.07 -4.39 -14.30
CA GLY A 629 -4.08 -3.47 -14.85
C GLY A 629 -3.00 -3.04 -13.85
N PRO A 630 -3.33 -2.40 -12.71
CA PRO A 630 -2.36 -2.15 -11.65
C PRO A 630 -1.74 -3.44 -11.12
N PHE A 631 -0.52 -3.35 -10.59
CA PHE A 631 0.29 -4.53 -10.26
C PHE A 631 0.10 -4.98 -8.82
N GLY A 632 -0.13 -4.03 -7.91
CA GLY A 632 -0.37 -4.28 -6.50
C GLY A 632 -1.81 -4.69 -6.22
N LYS A 633 -2.00 -5.46 -5.15
CA LYS A 633 -3.33 -5.85 -4.64
C LYS A 633 -3.77 -5.01 -3.42
N GLY A 634 -3.03 -3.95 -3.10
CA GLY A 634 -3.17 -3.20 -1.87
C GLY A 634 -2.78 -4.02 -0.61
N VAL A 635 -3.06 -3.45 0.55
CA VAL A 635 -2.78 -4.06 1.86
C VAL A 635 -3.59 -5.33 2.13
N ALA A 636 -4.89 -5.31 1.89
CA ALA A 636 -5.75 -6.49 1.95
C ALA A 636 -6.16 -6.92 0.53
N SER A 637 -5.87 -8.18 0.20
CA SER A 637 -6.01 -8.69 -1.16
C SER A 637 -6.95 -9.89 -1.26
N VAL A 638 -7.63 -9.99 -2.39
CA VAL A 638 -8.35 -11.20 -2.83
C VAL A 638 -7.65 -11.82 -4.05
N TRP A 639 -8.11 -12.98 -4.48
CA TRP A 639 -7.47 -13.69 -5.59
C TRP A 639 -7.61 -12.93 -6.90
N ASN A 640 -8.83 -12.47 -7.23
CA ASN A 640 -9.18 -11.79 -8.48
C ASN A 640 -10.34 -10.79 -8.28
N GLU A 641 -10.66 -10.03 -9.32
CA GLU A 641 -11.71 -9.00 -9.31
C GLU A 641 -13.08 -9.53 -8.86
N SER A 642 -13.43 -10.76 -9.24
CA SER A 642 -14.75 -11.33 -8.90
C SER A 642 -14.94 -11.59 -7.40
N GLU A 643 -13.84 -11.66 -6.63
CA GLU A 643 -13.87 -11.88 -5.18
C GLU A 643 -13.95 -10.58 -4.37
N ARG A 644 -13.72 -9.42 -4.99
CA ARG A 644 -13.77 -8.12 -4.27
C ARG A 644 -15.17 -7.82 -3.75
N GLY A 645 -16.20 -8.10 -4.54
CA GLY A 645 -17.61 -7.91 -4.14
C GLY A 645 -17.99 -8.76 -2.92
N PRO A 646 -17.79 -10.10 -2.95
CA PRO A 646 -18.01 -10.95 -1.79
C PRO A 646 -17.22 -10.54 -0.54
N ALA A 647 -15.97 -10.08 -0.71
CA ALA A 647 -15.16 -9.61 0.43
C ALA A 647 -15.72 -8.31 1.03
N TYR A 648 -16.11 -7.34 0.21
CA TYR A 648 -16.79 -6.12 0.64
C TYR A 648 -18.09 -6.45 1.40
N ALA A 649 -18.93 -7.32 0.83
CA ALA A 649 -20.20 -7.73 1.43
C ALA A 649 -20.00 -8.32 2.83
N ARG A 650 -19.09 -9.29 2.95
CA ARG A 650 -18.74 -9.93 4.21
C ARG A 650 -18.28 -8.90 5.25
N PHE A 651 -17.36 -8.01 4.86
CA PHE A 651 -16.79 -7.03 5.78
C PHE A 651 -17.83 -6.02 6.27
N VAL A 652 -18.65 -5.48 5.35
CA VAL A 652 -19.64 -4.43 5.66
C VAL A 652 -20.82 -4.99 6.46
N GLN A 653 -21.28 -6.21 6.16
CA GLN A 653 -22.30 -6.89 6.97
C GLN A 653 -21.78 -7.22 8.37
N ALA A 654 -20.53 -7.65 8.49
CA ALA A 654 -19.90 -7.87 9.78
C ALA A 654 -19.78 -6.58 10.60
N ALA A 655 -19.46 -5.46 9.94
CA ALA A 655 -19.44 -4.15 10.59
C ALA A 655 -20.84 -3.75 11.07
N ALA A 656 -21.86 -3.87 10.21
CA ALA A 656 -23.22 -3.49 10.55
C ALA A 656 -23.84 -4.34 11.68
N SER A 657 -23.45 -5.61 11.80
CA SER A 657 -23.95 -6.49 12.88
C SER A 657 -23.34 -6.18 14.26
N ASP A 658 -22.20 -5.50 14.31
CA ASP A 658 -21.54 -5.07 15.54
C ASP A 658 -22.26 -3.85 16.15
N PRO A 659 -22.67 -3.88 17.42
CA PRO A 659 -23.40 -2.76 18.06
C PRO A 659 -22.54 -1.52 18.30
N ASP A 660 -21.21 -1.64 18.31
CA ASP A 660 -20.32 -0.52 18.57
C ASP A 660 -19.86 0.17 17.28
N ILE A 661 -19.94 -0.51 16.12
CA ILE A 661 -19.53 0.05 14.83
C ILE A 661 -20.67 0.87 14.20
N VAL A 662 -20.35 2.12 13.84
CA VAL A 662 -21.31 3.10 13.28
C VAL A 662 -21.05 3.47 11.82
N GLY A 663 -20.06 2.85 11.18
CA GLY A 663 -19.77 3.09 9.76
C GLY A 663 -18.51 2.39 9.26
N THR A 664 -18.37 2.38 7.93
CA THR A 664 -17.20 1.89 7.20
C THR A 664 -16.90 2.80 6.00
N HIS A 665 -15.64 3.21 5.84
CA HIS A 665 -15.18 4.05 4.75
C HIS A 665 -14.18 3.27 3.87
N TRP A 666 -14.53 3.08 2.60
CA TRP A 666 -13.69 2.40 1.61
C TRP A 666 -12.48 3.26 1.24
N PHE A 667 -11.29 2.67 1.13
CA PHE A 667 -10.09 3.31 0.59
C PHE A 667 -9.68 2.61 -0.72
N ASP A 668 -9.84 3.18 -1.89
CA ASP A 668 -10.24 4.55 -2.23
C ASP A 668 -11.11 4.59 -3.49
N TYR A 669 -11.38 5.80 -3.99
CA TYR A 669 -12.27 6.00 -5.12
C TYR A 669 -11.68 5.51 -6.44
N THR A 670 -10.40 5.77 -6.71
CA THR A 670 -9.74 5.57 -8.01
C THR A 670 -8.55 4.64 -7.86
N ASP A 671 -8.36 3.72 -8.80
CA ASP A 671 -7.15 2.92 -8.86
C ASP A 671 -5.87 3.76 -8.92
N GLN A 672 -4.84 3.23 -8.29
CA GLN A 672 -3.53 3.84 -8.27
C GLN A 672 -2.81 3.67 -9.63
N PRO A 673 -1.92 4.60 -10.03
CA PRO A 673 -1.16 4.50 -11.27
C PRO A 673 -0.36 3.22 -11.31
N VAL A 674 -0.32 2.57 -12.47
CA VAL A 674 0.48 1.36 -12.72
C VAL A 674 1.94 1.54 -12.30
N THR A 675 2.47 2.75 -12.45
CA THR A 675 3.87 3.12 -12.13
C THR A 675 4.05 3.80 -10.77
N GLY A 676 3.06 3.71 -9.88
CA GLY A 676 3.16 4.24 -8.51
C GLY A 676 2.77 5.71 -8.39
N ARG A 677 1.99 6.05 -7.36
CA ARG A 677 1.70 7.45 -7.00
C ARG A 677 2.94 8.17 -6.45
N LEU A 678 2.92 9.50 -6.46
CA LEU A 678 4.07 10.34 -6.07
C LEU A 678 4.59 10.10 -4.64
N LEU A 679 3.72 9.74 -3.70
CA LEU A 679 4.02 9.67 -2.27
C LEU A 679 4.94 8.50 -1.86
N ASP A 680 4.61 7.29 -2.29
CA ASP A 680 5.19 6.04 -1.77
C ASP A 680 5.26 4.93 -2.84
N GLY A 681 5.00 5.29 -4.11
CA GLY A 681 4.98 4.38 -5.24
C GLY A 681 3.85 3.35 -5.21
N GLU A 682 2.80 3.51 -4.38
CA GLU A 682 1.65 2.59 -4.37
C GLU A 682 1.03 2.49 -5.76
N ASN A 683 0.85 1.27 -6.26
CA ASN A 683 0.35 0.96 -7.60
C ASN A 683 -0.69 -0.17 -7.58
N SER A 684 -1.64 -0.04 -6.65
CA SER A 684 -2.63 -1.05 -6.30
C SER A 684 -3.96 -0.90 -7.07
N HIS A 685 -4.57 -2.03 -7.42
CA HIS A 685 -5.93 -2.08 -7.92
C HIS A 685 -6.92 -2.23 -6.75
N ILE A 686 -7.41 -1.09 -6.27
CA ILE A 686 -8.23 -0.95 -5.06
C ILE A 686 -9.41 0.02 -5.27
N GLY A 687 -9.45 0.75 -6.38
CA GLY A 687 -10.48 1.75 -6.66
C GLY A 687 -11.85 1.15 -6.96
N LEU A 688 -12.88 2.00 -6.83
CA LEU A 688 -14.20 1.73 -7.40
C LEU A 688 -14.21 1.97 -8.92
N VAL A 689 -13.34 2.86 -9.39
CA VAL A 689 -13.10 3.15 -10.80
C VAL A 689 -11.61 2.97 -11.15
N GLY A 690 -11.33 2.59 -12.40
CA GLY A 690 -9.96 2.53 -12.90
C GLY A 690 -9.38 3.92 -13.23
N ILE A 691 -8.11 3.98 -13.65
CA ILE A 691 -7.41 5.21 -14.08
C ILE A 691 -8.13 5.95 -15.24
N THR A 692 -9.02 5.28 -15.95
CA THR A 692 -9.85 5.82 -17.04
C THR A 692 -11.22 6.35 -16.58
N ASP A 693 -11.44 6.43 -15.27
CA ASP A 693 -12.72 6.80 -14.64
C ASP A 693 -13.89 5.89 -15.04
N ILE A 694 -13.60 4.65 -15.45
CA ILE A 694 -14.59 3.62 -15.76
C ILE A 694 -14.80 2.75 -14.50
N PRO A 695 -16.04 2.55 -14.03
CA PRO A 695 -16.32 1.71 -12.87
C PRO A 695 -16.09 0.23 -13.16
N PHE A 696 -15.61 -0.49 -12.14
CA PHE A 696 -15.57 -1.95 -12.16
C PHE A 696 -16.97 -2.51 -11.91
N ALA A 697 -17.74 -2.69 -12.99
CA ALA A 697 -19.19 -2.86 -12.92
C ALA A 697 -19.64 -4.05 -12.06
N GLY A 698 -18.90 -5.16 -12.08
CA GLY A 698 -19.19 -6.32 -11.25
C GLY A 698 -19.03 -6.03 -9.76
N PHE A 699 -17.93 -5.36 -9.38
CA PHE A 699 -17.67 -4.97 -8.01
C PHE A 699 -18.65 -3.90 -7.51
N VAL A 700 -18.86 -2.83 -8.29
CA VAL A 700 -19.77 -1.74 -7.95
C VAL A 700 -21.21 -2.23 -7.77
N LYS A 701 -21.66 -3.19 -8.58
CA LYS A 701 -22.97 -3.82 -8.39
C LYS A 701 -23.08 -4.51 -7.03
N ALA A 702 -22.07 -5.30 -6.64
CA ALA A 702 -22.07 -5.98 -5.34
C ALA A 702 -22.03 -4.97 -4.16
N VAL A 703 -21.26 -3.89 -4.31
CA VAL A 703 -21.24 -2.77 -3.35
C VAL A 703 -22.64 -2.16 -3.19
N ARG A 704 -23.31 -1.86 -4.31
CA ARG A 704 -24.66 -1.31 -4.33
C ARG A 704 -25.66 -2.22 -3.60
N GLU A 705 -25.68 -3.51 -3.94
CA GLU A 705 -26.62 -4.49 -3.35
C GLU A 705 -26.50 -4.54 -1.81
N VAL A 706 -25.26 -4.59 -1.30
CA VAL A 706 -25.00 -4.63 0.16
C VAL A 706 -25.40 -3.32 0.83
N ASN A 707 -25.06 -2.18 0.22
CA ASN A 707 -25.36 -0.88 0.78
C ASN A 707 -26.86 -0.59 0.81
N GLU A 708 -27.60 -0.98 -0.23
CA GLU A 708 -29.05 -0.88 -0.27
C GLU A 708 -29.72 -1.79 0.76
N GLN A 709 -29.19 -3.01 0.98
CA GLN A 709 -29.67 -3.90 2.03
C GLN A 709 -29.58 -3.21 3.40
N LEU A 710 -28.42 -2.66 3.78
CA LEU A 710 -28.25 -2.01 5.09
C LEU A 710 -29.14 -0.78 5.29
N ARG A 711 -29.44 -0.07 4.21
CA ARG A 711 -30.35 1.09 4.22
C ARG A 711 -31.82 0.69 4.33
N SER A 712 -32.17 -0.49 3.82
CA SER A 712 -33.56 -0.94 3.66
C SER A 712 -34.00 -1.97 4.69
N GLU A 713 -33.10 -2.50 5.52
CA GLU A 713 -33.39 -3.49 6.57
C GLU A 713 -34.45 -2.97 7.56
N GLN A 714 -35.72 -3.12 7.18
CA GLN A 714 -36.87 -3.25 8.08
C GLN A 714 -36.48 -4.37 9.04
N ALA A 715 -36.17 -4.01 10.29
CA ALA A 715 -35.82 -4.98 11.33
C ALA A 715 -36.82 -6.15 11.29
N LYS A 716 -36.33 -7.35 10.97
CA LYS A 716 -37.04 -8.59 11.25
C LYS A 716 -36.68 -9.07 12.64
#